data_AF-A0A2N8MAB2-F1
#
_entry.id   AF-A0A2N8MAB2-F1
#
_cell.length_a   1.000
_cell.length_b   1.000
_cell.length_c   1.000
_cell.angle_alpha   90.00
_cell.angle_beta   90.00
_cell.angle_gamma   90.00
#
_symmetry.space_group_name_H-M   'P 1'
#
loop_
_entity.id
_entity.type
_entity.pdbx_description
1 polymer ?
#
loop_
_entity_poly.entity_id
_entity_poly.type
_entity_poly.pdbx_seq_one_letter_code
_entity_poly.pdbx_strand_id
1 'polypeptide(L)'
;MLDPFAIVRAIATLAAAIVLGSGVLVWYTRDALAPAGGSVWRRRVVFSVLVSAFAGAVATGLGAVGAAADAAGAARFSVNGAIVGTFLFKTGVGRIAIIEIGYAVAACIPAVIAWVTLKKSAISDLSLLSAAVIAALGLATFPFNSHPVTLDQQIAGLSASIAHRLALGVWLGGLPALILLIGAGPVPDDTRRLAAVILRRFSRLAMVAMCVIVVTGTLLTWFLVGNFPGIIGTEYGRLLILKLALLGGIFVIAGGLQRHLLPMLEVKPSDPTFRSYANRVKLETVVAVLIVIVASDMASLAPPEHENIVWPLPFRLSFAATWAIPWVPTRFIGGHVLILLGLAALAFSLMPSLRPAWFRLRPTTGLTAGIATMLAGSALAFPAVSVQAFPDTYLATDIPFAATSITAGLKHYEDNCTPCHGVSGHGNGPLAASMPDTQKPADLSAPHTALHTGGDLYWWVTHGIERTPMPGFGDVLTDDERWDIINFLGAFSIGYQARIIEPKINSGQYWLAPPDFQVTDETSNTNILSDYRLKSAILVVLFSCTQENVAQETARLEQLLAARERMAELGAKISLVASGKICEPLRRLATGKILVADRDTADVAATYGLYTRTFLNRKMDVVRVPATHAEFLIDRSGYIRARWLPEEDNSWSDLGFVETQLQMLAREPPAPPPPGPHDH
;
A
#
# COMPACT_ATOMS: atom_id res chain seq x y z
N MET A 1 -10.96 -5.73 -19.79
CA MET A 1 -10.84 -5.87 -21.26
C MET A 1 -9.50 -5.25 -21.61
N LEU A 2 -8.55 -5.97 -22.23
CA LEU A 2 -7.17 -5.47 -22.41
C LEU A 2 -7.17 -4.16 -23.20
N ASP A 3 -6.46 -3.15 -22.69
CA ASP A 3 -6.27 -1.88 -23.38
C ASP A 3 -5.46 -2.10 -24.69
N PRO A 4 -5.98 -1.71 -25.87
CA PRO A 4 -5.24 -1.78 -27.12
C PRO A 4 -3.88 -1.06 -27.07
N PHE A 5 -3.77 0.03 -26.29
CA PHE A 5 -2.49 0.72 -26.11
C PHE A 5 -1.54 -0.03 -25.18
N ALA A 6 -2.04 -0.85 -24.24
CA ALA A 6 -1.20 -1.78 -23.49
C ALA A 6 -0.51 -2.79 -24.41
N ILE A 7 -1.19 -3.24 -25.47
CA ILE A 7 -0.57 -4.12 -26.48
C ILE A 7 0.54 -3.37 -27.23
N VAL A 8 0.32 -2.12 -27.62
CA VAL A 8 1.34 -1.29 -28.30
C VAL A 8 2.56 -1.06 -27.39
N ARG A 9 2.35 -0.73 -26.11
CA ARG A 9 3.41 -0.60 -25.09
C ARG A 9 4.17 -1.91 -24.89
N ALA A 10 3.46 -3.04 -24.88
CA ALA A 10 4.06 -4.37 -24.79
C ALA A 10 4.95 -4.66 -26.01
N ILE A 11 4.49 -4.34 -27.23
CA ILE A 11 5.28 -4.50 -28.46
C ILE A 11 6.55 -3.64 -28.40
N ALA A 12 6.45 -2.38 -28.00
CA ALA A 12 7.61 -1.49 -27.86
C ALA A 12 8.64 -2.06 -26.85
N THR A 13 8.16 -2.53 -25.70
CA THR A 13 9.00 -3.14 -24.65
C THR A 13 9.66 -4.42 -25.13
N LEU A 14 8.91 -5.30 -25.80
CA LEU A 14 9.42 -6.56 -26.37
C LEU A 14 10.46 -6.28 -27.46
N ALA A 15 10.20 -5.33 -28.35
CA ALA A 15 11.13 -4.95 -29.40
C ALA A 15 12.46 -4.44 -28.83
N ALA A 16 12.42 -3.51 -27.87
CA ALA A 16 13.61 -3.01 -27.19
C ALA A 16 14.34 -4.13 -26.43
N ALA A 17 13.60 -5.02 -25.76
CA ALA A 17 14.17 -6.20 -25.11
C ALA A 17 14.92 -7.07 -26.12
N ILE A 18 14.33 -7.41 -27.27
CA ILE A 18 14.97 -8.24 -28.31
C ILE A 18 16.27 -7.60 -28.79
N VAL A 19 16.27 -6.29 -29.08
CA VAL A 19 17.48 -5.56 -29.50
C VAL A 19 18.56 -5.65 -28.42
N LEU A 20 18.21 -5.40 -27.16
CA LEU A 20 19.11 -5.48 -26.01
C LEU A 20 19.67 -6.89 -25.80
N GLY A 21 18.80 -7.87 -25.52
CA GLY A 21 19.21 -9.22 -25.14
C GLY A 21 19.89 -9.97 -26.27
N SER A 22 19.43 -9.86 -27.51
CA SER A 22 20.08 -10.52 -28.65
C SER A 22 21.43 -9.88 -28.99
N GLY A 23 21.55 -8.54 -28.90
CA GLY A 23 22.83 -7.84 -29.11
C GLY A 23 23.86 -8.19 -28.05
N VAL A 24 23.46 -8.19 -26.77
CA VAL A 24 24.32 -8.59 -25.64
C VAL A 24 24.74 -10.05 -25.78
N LEU A 25 23.84 -10.96 -26.14
CA LEU A 25 24.16 -12.38 -26.28
C LEU A 25 25.17 -12.63 -27.41
N VAL A 26 24.99 -12.01 -28.57
CA VAL A 26 25.95 -12.15 -29.70
C VAL A 26 27.31 -11.61 -29.30
N TRP A 27 27.37 -10.44 -28.66
CA TRP A 27 28.63 -9.88 -28.17
C TRP A 27 29.31 -10.78 -27.13
N TYR A 28 28.54 -11.30 -26.17
CA TYR A 28 29.03 -12.17 -25.10
C TYR A 28 29.49 -13.54 -25.59
N THR A 29 29.09 -13.95 -26.81
CA THR A 29 29.42 -15.25 -27.41
C THR A 29 30.30 -15.14 -28.65
N ARG A 30 30.82 -13.95 -28.97
CA ARG A 30 31.60 -13.64 -30.18
C ARG A 30 32.84 -14.51 -30.39
N ASP A 31 33.50 -14.89 -29.30
CA ASP A 31 34.66 -15.78 -29.29
C ASP A 31 34.30 -17.22 -29.69
N ALA A 32 33.09 -17.68 -29.32
CA ALA A 32 32.58 -18.99 -29.70
C ALA A 32 32.11 -19.04 -31.17
N LEU A 33 31.90 -17.90 -31.83
CA LEU A 33 31.33 -17.80 -33.19
C LEU A 33 32.34 -17.97 -34.33
N ALA A 34 33.63 -18.12 -34.02
CA ALA A 34 34.71 -18.27 -35.02
C ALA A 34 34.60 -19.52 -35.95
N PRO A 35 34.00 -20.66 -35.56
CA PRO A 35 33.84 -21.82 -36.46
C PRO A 35 32.76 -21.64 -37.54
N ALA A 36 32.91 -22.34 -38.68
CA ALA A 36 32.08 -22.22 -39.90
C ALA A 36 30.55 -22.40 -39.74
N GLY A 37 30.07 -22.94 -38.62
CA GLY A 37 28.64 -23.20 -38.35
C GLY A 37 27.82 -22.01 -37.81
N GLY A 38 28.43 -20.88 -37.43
CA GLY A 38 27.75 -19.75 -36.78
C GLY A 38 27.13 -18.70 -37.72
N SER A 39 27.49 -18.69 -39.00
CA SER A 39 27.16 -17.61 -39.95
C SER A 39 25.66 -17.51 -40.28
N VAL A 40 24.97 -18.65 -40.43
CA VAL A 40 23.53 -18.71 -40.71
C VAL A 40 22.72 -18.24 -39.50
N TRP A 41 23.07 -18.72 -38.32
CA TRP A 41 22.45 -18.29 -37.07
C TRP A 41 22.62 -16.77 -36.88
N ARG A 42 23.85 -16.29 -37.02
CA ARG A 42 24.18 -14.86 -36.90
C ARG A 42 23.34 -14.00 -37.84
N ARG A 43 23.21 -14.39 -39.12
CA ARG A 43 22.36 -13.68 -40.08
C ARG A 43 20.89 -13.60 -39.62
N ARG A 44 20.34 -14.69 -39.08
CA ARG A 44 18.96 -14.70 -38.56
C ARG A 44 18.79 -13.81 -37.33
N VAL A 45 19.76 -13.81 -36.41
CA VAL A 45 19.73 -12.95 -35.22
C VAL A 45 19.81 -11.47 -35.60
N VAL A 46 20.75 -11.10 -36.48
CA VAL A 46 20.87 -9.71 -36.95
C VAL A 46 19.60 -9.25 -37.67
N PHE A 47 18.99 -10.11 -38.48
CA PHE A 47 17.70 -9.81 -39.10
C PHE A 47 16.60 -9.58 -38.04
N SER A 48 16.54 -10.44 -37.02
CA SER A 48 15.59 -10.28 -35.91
C SER A 48 15.79 -8.96 -35.16
N VAL A 49 17.04 -8.57 -34.89
CA VAL A 49 17.37 -7.29 -34.25
C VAL A 49 16.96 -6.11 -35.13
N LEU A 50 17.23 -6.16 -36.44
CA LEU A 50 16.83 -5.12 -37.39
C LEU A 50 15.31 -4.92 -37.44
N VAL A 51 14.56 -6.02 -37.60
CA VAL A 51 13.08 -5.98 -37.62
C VAL A 51 12.54 -5.47 -36.29
N SER A 52 13.11 -5.93 -35.17
CA SER A 52 12.68 -5.49 -33.83
C SER A 52 12.98 -4.02 -33.58
N ALA A 53 14.14 -3.50 -34.01
CA ALA A 53 14.44 -2.07 -33.87
C ALA A 53 13.42 -1.21 -34.62
N PHE A 54 13.09 -1.57 -35.86
CA PHE A 54 12.10 -0.83 -36.65
C PHE A 54 10.68 -0.94 -36.06
N ALA A 55 10.25 -2.15 -35.71
CA ALA A 55 8.95 -2.37 -35.07
C ALA A 55 8.84 -1.62 -33.73
N GLY A 56 9.92 -1.59 -32.96
CA GLY A 56 10.02 -0.86 -31.70
C GLY A 56 9.88 0.65 -31.91
N ALA A 57 10.58 1.24 -32.88
CA ALA A 57 10.44 2.66 -33.20
C ALA A 57 8.99 3.05 -33.57
N VAL A 58 8.32 2.23 -34.38
CA VAL A 58 6.92 2.44 -34.74
C VAL A 58 6.01 2.29 -33.52
N ALA A 59 6.19 1.22 -32.73
CA ALA A 59 5.37 0.96 -31.56
C ALA A 59 5.53 2.04 -30.46
N THR A 60 6.75 2.52 -30.21
CA THR A 60 6.99 3.62 -29.27
C THR A 60 6.30 4.91 -29.73
N GLY A 61 6.36 5.23 -31.03
CA GLY A 61 5.65 6.38 -31.59
C GLY A 61 4.12 6.27 -31.45
N LEU A 62 3.55 5.11 -31.77
CA LEU A 62 2.11 4.85 -31.59
C LEU A 62 1.70 4.86 -30.10
N GLY A 63 2.57 4.37 -29.21
CA GLY A 63 2.35 4.41 -27.77
C GLY A 63 2.29 5.85 -27.24
N ALA A 64 3.12 6.75 -27.74
CA ALA A 64 3.07 8.17 -27.38
C ALA A 64 1.78 8.85 -27.87
N VAL A 65 1.24 8.45 -29.02
CA VAL A 65 -0.08 8.91 -29.49
C VAL A 65 -1.20 8.42 -28.57
N GLY A 66 -1.13 7.17 -28.12
CA GLY A 66 -2.07 6.62 -27.14
C GLY A 66 -2.03 7.36 -25.80
N ALA A 67 -0.84 7.57 -25.25
CA ALA A 67 -0.66 8.33 -24.02
C ALA A 67 -1.18 9.78 -24.13
N ALA A 68 -1.00 10.42 -25.29
CA ALA A 68 -1.57 11.73 -25.56
C ALA A 68 -3.11 11.72 -25.61
N ALA A 69 -3.72 10.64 -26.12
CA ALA A 69 -5.16 10.44 -26.13
C ALA A 69 -5.72 10.34 -24.70
N ASP A 70 -5.09 9.49 -23.89
CA ASP A 70 -5.47 9.23 -22.50
C ASP A 70 -5.34 10.51 -21.67
N ALA A 71 -4.22 11.24 -21.80
CA ALA A 71 -3.99 12.50 -21.11
C ALA A 71 -4.99 13.61 -21.49
N ALA A 72 -5.56 13.55 -22.70
CA ALA A 72 -6.55 14.52 -23.17
C ALA A 72 -8.01 14.08 -22.93
N GLY A 73 -8.24 12.88 -22.38
CA GLY A 73 -9.59 12.29 -22.29
C GLY A 73 -10.27 12.12 -23.65
N ALA A 74 -9.50 12.06 -24.73
CA ALA A 74 -10.03 12.02 -26.09
C ALA A 74 -10.41 10.59 -26.49
N ALA A 75 -11.39 10.43 -27.38
CA ALA A 75 -11.65 9.14 -27.97
C ALA A 75 -10.40 8.66 -28.73
N ARG A 76 -10.08 7.36 -28.63
CA ARG A 76 -8.81 6.77 -29.10
C ARG A 76 -8.46 7.04 -30.57
N PHE A 77 -9.45 7.35 -31.41
CA PHE A 77 -9.28 7.65 -32.84
C PHE A 77 -9.54 9.12 -33.20
N SER A 78 -9.83 10.00 -32.23
CA SER A 78 -10.06 11.44 -32.45
C SER A 78 -8.83 12.30 -32.14
N VAL A 79 -7.66 11.67 -31.96
CA VAL A 79 -6.41 12.36 -31.64
C VAL A 79 -5.93 13.14 -32.86
N ASN A 80 -5.72 14.45 -32.71
CA ASN A 80 -5.18 15.31 -33.76
C ASN A 80 -3.76 15.79 -33.43
N GLY A 81 -3.10 16.43 -34.40
CA GLY A 81 -1.73 16.92 -34.23
C GLY A 81 -1.56 17.95 -33.10
N ALA A 82 -2.61 18.70 -32.75
CA ALA A 82 -2.56 19.68 -31.66
C ALA A 82 -2.53 18.98 -30.28
N ILE A 83 -3.31 17.91 -30.09
CA ILE A 83 -3.29 17.09 -28.87
C ILE A 83 -1.90 16.46 -28.68
N VAL A 84 -1.38 15.80 -29.71
CA VAL A 84 -0.04 15.17 -29.66
C VAL A 84 1.04 16.21 -29.42
N GLY A 85 1.00 17.35 -30.13
CA GLY A 85 1.96 18.43 -29.95
C GLY A 85 1.93 19.01 -28.54
N THR A 86 0.74 19.20 -27.98
CA THR A 86 0.59 19.70 -26.60
C THR A 86 1.14 18.69 -25.61
N PHE A 87 0.77 17.41 -25.72
CA PHE A 87 1.31 16.34 -24.87
C PHE A 87 2.84 16.32 -24.92
N LEU A 88 3.43 16.16 -26.11
CA LEU A 88 4.88 15.99 -26.28
C LEU A 88 5.70 17.18 -25.79
N PHE A 89 5.27 18.41 -26.08
CA PHE A 89 6.10 19.60 -25.82
C PHE A 89 5.73 20.37 -24.56
N LYS A 90 4.49 20.27 -24.08
CA LYS A 90 3.98 21.02 -22.92
C LYS A 90 3.89 20.20 -21.64
N THR A 91 3.99 18.87 -21.69
CA THR A 91 3.96 18.02 -20.49
C THR A 91 5.34 17.43 -20.17
N GLY A 92 5.60 17.15 -18.88
CA GLY A 92 6.82 16.46 -18.47
C GLY A 92 6.91 15.03 -19.03
N VAL A 93 5.79 14.30 -18.95
CA VAL A 93 5.63 12.93 -19.49
C VAL A 93 5.91 12.90 -20.99
N GLY A 94 5.40 13.86 -21.76
CA GLY A 94 5.61 13.95 -23.20
C GLY A 94 7.06 14.24 -23.60
N ARG A 95 7.80 15.02 -22.80
CA ARG A 95 9.24 15.24 -23.04
C ARG A 95 10.05 13.95 -22.87
N ILE A 96 9.70 13.11 -21.90
CA ILE A 96 10.29 11.77 -21.75
C ILE A 96 9.92 10.90 -22.95
N ALA A 97 8.67 10.95 -23.43
CA ALA A 97 8.25 10.21 -24.62
C ALA A 97 9.05 10.61 -25.88
N ILE A 98 9.40 11.90 -26.06
CA ILE A 98 10.31 12.34 -27.15
C ILE A 98 11.67 11.64 -27.03
N ILE A 99 12.23 11.56 -25.83
CA ILE A 99 13.52 10.91 -25.57
C ILE A 99 13.44 9.40 -25.88
N GLU A 100 12.36 8.73 -25.48
CA GLU A 100 12.11 7.32 -25.78
C GLU A 100 12.01 7.05 -27.28
N ILE A 101 11.26 7.88 -28.02
CA ILE A 101 11.18 7.82 -29.48
C ILE A 101 12.57 8.04 -30.09
N GLY A 102 13.33 9.00 -29.56
CA GLY A 102 14.71 9.28 -29.97
C GLY A 102 15.62 8.06 -29.84
N TYR A 103 15.60 7.37 -28.70
CA TYR A 103 16.38 6.14 -28.49
C TYR A 103 15.90 4.99 -29.39
N ALA A 104 14.58 4.82 -29.56
CA ALA A 104 14.05 3.77 -30.42
C ALA A 104 14.46 3.96 -31.89
N VAL A 105 14.40 5.19 -32.41
CA VAL A 105 14.88 5.54 -33.75
C VAL A 105 16.40 5.43 -33.85
N ALA A 106 17.14 5.89 -32.84
CA ALA A 106 18.60 5.82 -32.83
C ALA A 106 19.11 4.36 -32.86
N ALA A 107 18.39 3.41 -32.27
CA ALA A 107 18.76 1.99 -32.27
C ALA A 107 18.69 1.35 -33.68
N CYS A 108 17.87 1.90 -34.58
CA CYS A 108 17.77 1.42 -35.97
C CYS A 108 19.08 1.61 -36.75
N ILE A 109 19.82 2.68 -36.50
CA ILE A 109 21.07 3.01 -37.21
C ILE A 109 22.12 1.90 -37.03
N PRO A 110 22.56 1.56 -35.80
CA PRO A 110 23.51 0.47 -35.60
C PRO A 110 22.94 -0.90 -35.97
N ALA A 111 21.62 -1.12 -35.89
CA ALA A 111 21.01 -2.36 -36.39
C ALA A 111 21.15 -2.53 -37.91
N VAL A 112 20.97 -1.44 -38.68
CA VAL A 112 21.21 -1.42 -40.14
C VAL A 112 22.70 -1.61 -40.44
N ILE A 113 23.59 -0.93 -39.71
CA ILE A 113 25.04 -1.11 -39.89
C ILE A 113 25.44 -2.56 -39.61
N ALA A 114 24.91 -3.17 -38.55
CA ALA A 114 25.15 -4.59 -38.23
C ALA A 114 24.72 -5.52 -39.37
N TRP A 115 23.58 -5.24 -40.03
CA TRP A 115 23.08 -6.00 -41.18
C TRP A 115 23.97 -5.84 -42.43
N VAL A 116 24.32 -4.61 -42.79
CA VAL A 116 25.14 -4.34 -43.99
C VAL A 116 26.57 -4.86 -43.81
N THR A 117 27.09 -4.82 -42.59
CA THR A 117 28.46 -5.27 -42.26
C THR A 117 28.52 -6.73 -41.80
N LEU A 118 27.49 -7.56 -42.07
CA LEU A 118 27.43 -8.96 -41.66
C LEU A 118 28.69 -9.79 -41.99
N LYS A 119 29.37 -9.50 -43.11
CA LYS A 119 30.62 -10.18 -43.51
C LYS A 119 31.85 -9.74 -42.71
N LYS A 120 31.80 -8.56 -42.07
CA LYS A 120 32.87 -7.99 -41.22
C LYS A 120 32.48 -8.17 -39.75
N SER A 121 32.77 -9.34 -39.19
CA SER A 121 32.30 -9.75 -37.85
C SER A 121 32.56 -8.71 -36.77
N ALA A 122 33.78 -8.16 -36.68
CA ALA A 122 34.14 -7.17 -35.66
C ALA A 122 33.26 -5.90 -35.69
N ILE A 123 33.00 -5.34 -36.87
CA ILE A 123 32.19 -4.11 -37.02
C ILE A 123 30.73 -4.40 -36.70
N SER A 124 30.22 -5.53 -37.20
CA SER A 124 28.83 -5.91 -37.00
C SER A 124 28.55 -6.28 -35.54
N ASP A 125 29.49 -6.92 -34.84
CA ASP A 125 29.36 -7.23 -33.40
C ASP A 125 29.38 -5.96 -32.55
N LEU A 126 30.27 -5.00 -32.85
CA LEU A 126 30.29 -3.70 -32.18
C LEU A 126 28.97 -2.95 -32.43
N SER A 127 28.46 -2.99 -33.67
CA SER A 127 27.20 -2.34 -34.01
C SER A 127 26.01 -2.97 -33.27
N LEU A 128 25.96 -4.30 -33.11
CA LEU A 128 24.94 -4.94 -32.29
C LEU A 128 25.02 -4.53 -30.82
N LEU A 129 26.22 -4.43 -30.26
CA LEU A 129 26.39 -3.93 -28.90
C LEU A 129 25.93 -2.47 -28.78
N SER A 130 26.27 -1.61 -29.75
CA SER A 130 25.80 -0.23 -29.78
C SER A 130 24.26 -0.15 -29.84
N ALA A 131 23.61 -0.97 -30.67
CA ALA A 131 22.15 -1.06 -30.71
C ALA A 131 21.58 -1.50 -29.36
N ALA A 132 22.19 -2.49 -28.72
CA ALA A 132 21.78 -2.98 -27.40
C ALA A 132 21.92 -1.91 -26.31
N VAL A 133 23.02 -1.15 -26.29
CA VAL A 133 23.24 -0.05 -25.34
C VAL A 133 22.19 1.05 -25.55
N ILE A 134 21.89 1.42 -26.78
CA ILE A 134 20.86 2.42 -27.08
C ILE A 134 19.47 1.94 -26.66
N ALA A 135 19.13 0.68 -26.92
CA ALA A 135 17.87 0.09 -26.46
C ALA A 135 17.78 0.02 -24.92
N ALA A 136 18.89 -0.27 -24.24
CA ALA A 136 18.97 -0.22 -22.77
C ALA A 136 18.71 1.19 -22.23
N LEU A 137 19.29 2.22 -22.85
CA LEU A 137 19.03 3.60 -22.48
C LEU A 137 17.55 3.96 -22.65
N GLY A 138 16.92 3.56 -23.76
CA GLY A 138 15.48 3.75 -23.96
C GLY A 138 14.60 2.99 -22.96
N LEU A 139 15.00 1.78 -22.52
CA LEU A 139 14.29 1.07 -21.45
C LEU A 139 14.45 1.73 -20.08
N ALA A 140 15.60 2.36 -19.85
CA ALA A 140 15.92 3.06 -18.60
C ALA A 140 15.21 4.42 -18.46
N THR A 141 14.69 5.00 -19.54
CA THR A 141 13.94 6.26 -19.48
C THR A 141 12.48 6.11 -19.07
N PHE A 142 11.88 4.93 -19.28
CA PHE A 142 10.46 4.73 -18.96
C PHE A 142 10.10 4.95 -17.49
N PRO A 143 10.90 4.53 -16.48
CA PRO A 143 10.54 4.77 -15.09
C PRO A 143 10.23 6.24 -14.76
N PHE A 144 10.80 7.20 -15.51
CA PHE A 144 10.59 8.63 -15.35
C PHE A 144 9.23 9.13 -15.89
N ASN A 145 8.48 8.32 -16.64
CA ASN A 145 7.12 8.62 -17.10
C ASN A 145 6.05 7.74 -16.45
N SER A 146 6.38 7.08 -15.33
CA SER A 146 5.51 6.12 -14.64
C SER A 146 5.49 6.33 -13.12
N HIS A 147 4.64 5.59 -12.40
CA HIS A 147 4.41 5.72 -10.95
C HIS A 147 5.65 5.77 -10.03
N PRO A 148 6.79 5.12 -10.32
CA PRO A 148 7.97 5.25 -9.47
C PRO A 148 8.50 6.67 -9.28
N VAL A 149 8.14 7.63 -10.14
CA VAL A 149 8.52 9.04 -10.00
C VAL A 149 7.75 9.76 -8.90
N THR A 150 6.57 9.26 -8.50
CA THR A 150 5.70 9.87 -7.49
C THR A 150 5.86 9.26 -6.10
N LEU A 151 6.74 8.26 -5.95
CA LEU A 151 7.02 7.61 -4.67
C LEU A 151 7.82 8.53 -3.74
N ASP A 152 7.52 8.47 -2.43
CA ASP A 152 8.31 9.10 -1.38
C ASP A 152 9.79 8.69 -1.45
N GLN A 153 10.05 7.39 -1.67
CA GLN A 153 11.38 6.82 -1.86
C GLN A 153 11.77 6.78 -3.35
N GLN A 154 11.66 7.92 -4.03
CA GLN A 154 11.80 8.07 -5.48
C GLN A 154 13.07 7.39 -6.04
N ILE A 155 14.24 7.60 -5.41
CA ILE A 155 15.51 7.06 -5.90
C ILE A 155 15.50 5.52 -5.89
N ALA A 156 14.99 4.91 -4.82
CA ALA A 156 14.93 3.46 -4.69
C ALA A 156 13.93 2.86 -5.69
N GLY A 157 12.75 3.46 -5.83
CA GLY A 157 11.73 3.05 -6.80
C GLY A 157 12.21 3.14 -8.25
N LEU A 158 12.81 4.27 -8.63
CA LEU A 158 13.39 4.47 -9.98
C LEU A 158 14.50 3.46 -10.25
N SER A 159 15.45 3.30 -9.32
CA SER A 159 16.58 2.39 -9.48
C SER A 159 16.11 0.94 -9.64
N ALA A 160 15.15 0.51 -8.82
CA ALA A 160 14.55 -0.82 -8.91
C ALA A 160 13.83 -1.02 -10.25
N SER A 161 13.07 -0.03 -10.72
CA SER A 161 12.34 -0.10 -12.00
C SER A 161 13.29 -0.16 -13.22
N ILE A 162 14.35 0.65 -13.23
CA ILE A 162 15.39 0.60 -14.27
C ILE A 162 16.06 -0.77 -14.28
N ALA A 163 16.53 -1.23 -13.12
CA ALA A 163 17.19 -2.53 -13.00
C ALA A 163 16.28 -3.69 -13.42
N HIS A 164 15.00 -3.66 -13.03
CA HIS A 164 14.00 -4.67 -13.40
C HIS A 164 13.83 -4.78 -14.93
N ARG A 165 13.69 -3.63 -15.61
CA ARG A 165 13.47 -3.56 -17.07
C ARG A 165 14.71 -3.95 -17.86
N LEU A 166 15.89 -3.53 -17.43
CA LEU A 166 17.15 -3.93 -18.06
C LEU A 166 17.38 -5.44 -17.92
N ALA A 167 17.16 -5.99 -16.72
CA ALA A 167 17.27 -7.42 -16.48
C ALA A 167 16.26 -8.23 -17.32
N LEU A 168 15.00 -7.77 -17.38
CA LEU A 168 13.99 -8.32 -18.28
C LEU A 168 14.47 -8.29 -19.74
N GLY A 169 14.98 -7.16 -20.21
CA GLY A 169 15.44 -6.99 -21.58
C GLY A 169 16.61 -7.92 -21.94
N VAL A 170 17.54 -8.13 -21.01
CA VAL A 170 18.66 -9.06 -21.20
C VAL A 170 18.19 -10.52 -21.23
N TRP A 171 17.32 -10.93 -20.30
CA TRP A 171 16.82 -12.32 -20.24
C TRP A 171 15.85 -12.62 -21.38
N LEU A 172 14.72 -11.91 -21.45
CA LEU A 172 13.67 -12.16 -22.45
C LEU A 172 14.17 -11.90 -23.87
N GLY A 173 14.96 -10.84 -24.06
CA GLY A 173 15.49 -10.45 -25.36
C GLY A 173 16.50 -11.42 -25.96
N GLY A 174 17.14 -12.27 -25.15
CA GLY A 174 18.06 -13.31 -25.62
C GLY A 174 17.36 -14.60 -26.05
N LEU A 175 16.10 -14.84 -25.64
CA LEU A 175 15.37 -16.06 -25.98
C LEU A 175 15.15 -16.26 -27.49
N PRO A 176 14.78 -15.22 -28.28
CA PRO A 176 14.64 -15.38 -29.73
C PRO A 176 15.94 -15.81 -30.41
N ALA A 177 17.08 -15.28 -29.97
CA ALA A 177 18.38 -15.69 -30.49
C ALA A 177 18.65 -17.19 -30.22
N LEU A 178 18.23 -17.72 -29.07
CA LEU A 178 18.32 -19.16 -28.77
C LEU A 178 17.34 -19.99 -29.60
N ILE A 179 16.11 -19.53 -29.79
CA ILE A 179 15.11 -20.23 -30.61
C ILE A 179 15.60 -20.33 -32.07
N LEU A 180 16.22 -19.26 -32.59
CA LEU A 180 16.80 -19.23 -33.94
C LEU A 180 18.04 -20.10 -34.07
N LEU A 181 18.79 -20.32 -32.97
CA LEU A 181 19.96 -21.21 -32.91
C LEU A 181 19.56 -22.68 -33.00
N ILE A 182 18.48 -23.05 -32.31
CA ILE A 182 18.00 -24.45 -32.17
C ILE A 182 16.91 -24.76 -33.20
N GLY A 183 16.72 -23.90 -34.21
CA GLY A 183 15.60 -23.94 -35.16
C GLY A 183 15.35 -25.30 -35.84
N ALA A 184 14.08 -25.55 -36.18
CA ALA A 184 13.32 -26.81 -36.36
C ALA A 184 13.85 -27.95 -37.29
N GLY A 185 15.11 -27.95 -37.71
CA GLY A 185 15.71 -28.99 -38.54
C GLY A 185 16.76 -29.84 -37.81
N PRO A 186 17.35 -30.87 -38.46
CA PRO A 186 18.54 -31.55 -37.96
C PRO A 186 19.66 -30.52 -37.76
N VAL A 187 20.26 -30.51 -36.57
CA VAL A 187 21.34 -29.56 -36.25
C VAL A 187 22.68 -30.18 -36.67
N PRO A 188 23.46 -29.56 -37.56
CA PRO A 188 24.80 -30.04 -37.91
C PRO A 188 25.69 -30.15 -36.66
N ASP A 189 26.64 -31.10 -36.64
CA ASP A 189 27.46 -31.38 -35.46
C ASP A 189 28.24 -30.16 -34.94
N ASP A 190 28.73 -29.31 -35.85
CA ASP A 190 29.41 -28.06 -35.49
C ASP A 190 28.48 -27.05 -34.80
N THR A 191 27.22 -26.99 -35.24
CA THR A 191 26.18 -26.15 -34.64
C THR A 191 25.74 -26.69 -33.28
N ARG A 192 25.78 -28.00 -33.04
CA ARG A 192 25.47 -28.61 -31.72
C ARG A 192 26.48 -28.20 -30.66
N ARG A 193 27.78 -28.21 -30.99
CA ARG A 193 28.85 -27.78 -30.07
C ARG A 193 28.74 -26.30 -29.74
N LEU A 194 28.49 -25.46 -30.75
CA LEU A 194 28.23 -24.04 -30.58
C LEU A 194 27.00 -23.78 -29.70
N ALA A 195 25.92 -24.53 -29.91
CA ALA A 195 24.68 -24.40 -29.15
C ALA A 195 24.89 -24.67 -27.66
N ALA A 196 25.62 -25.73 -27.28
CA ALA A 196 25.90 -26.02 -25.88
C ALA A 196 26.63 -24.88 -25.16
N VAL A 197 27.63 -24.26 -25.81
CA VAL A 197 28.38 -23.12 -25.24
C VAL A 197 27.48 -21.89 -25.06
N ILE A 198 26.70 -21.54 -26.09
CA ILE A 198 25.78 -20.39 -26.04
C ILE A 198 24.71 -20.61 -24.97
N LEU A 199 24.12 -21.80 -24.90
CA LEU A 199 23.12 -22.17 -23.91
C LEU A 199 23.62 -22.02 -22.47
N ARG A 200 24.83 -22.53 -22.18
CA ARG A 200 25.43 -22.41 -20.84
C ARG A 200 25.70 -20.96 -20.46
N ARG A 201 26.21 -20.16 -21.39
CA ARG A 201 26.49 -18.74 -21.20
C ARG A 201 25.21 -17.93 -20.98
N PHE A 202 24.20 -18.16 -21.81
CA PHE A 202 22.89 -17.54 -21.63
C PHE A 202 22.25 -17.97 -20.31
N SER A 203 22.33 -19.24 -19.92
CA SER A 203 21.72 -19.70 -18.67
C SER A 203 22.30 -19.00 -17.44
N ARG A 204 23.60 -18.66 -17.42
CA ARG A 204 24.19 -17.85 -16.33
C ARG A 204 23.67 -16.42 -16.36
N LEU A 205 23.61 -15.81 -17.54
CA LEU A 205 23.09 -14.46 -17.72
C LEU A 205 21.62 -14.36 -17.29
N ALA A 206 20.80 -15.33 -17.72
CA ALA A 206 19.40 -15.46 -17.34
C ALA A 206 19.22 -15.65 -15.83
N MET A 207 20.07 -16.43 -15.16
CA MET A 207 20.03 -16.59 -13.71
C MET A 207 20.28 -15.26 -12.98
N VAL A 208 21.33 -14.52 -13.38
CA VAL A 208 21.64 -13.20 -12.79
C VAL A 208 20.49 -12.21 -13.04
N ALA A 209 20.00 -12.14 -14.28
CA ALA A 209 18.87 -11.30 -14.63
C ALA A 209 17.61 -11.66 -13.82
N MET A 210 17.34 -12.94 -13.63
CA MET A 210 16.19 -13.40 -12.84
C MET A 210 16.31 -13.01 -11.37
N CYS A 211 17.48 -13.15 -10.76
CA CYS A 211 17.71 -12.67 -9.38
C CYS A 211 17.42 -11.16 -9.27
N VAL A 212 17.89 -10.36 -10.24
CA VAL A 212 17.60 -8.92 -10.28
C VAL A 212 16.10 -8.68 -10.43
N ILE A 213 15.41 -9.38 -11.33
CA ILE A 213 13.94 -9.26 -11.54
C ILE A 213 13.18 -9.55 -10.25
N VAL A 214 13.53 -10.62 -9.52
CA VAL A 214 12.86 -10.99 -8.26
C VAL A 214 13.09 -9.95 -7.17
N VAL A 215 14.34 -9.52 -6.95
CA VAL A 215 14.67 -8.52 -5.92
C VAL A 215 13.99 -7.20 -6.22
N THR A 216 14.16 -6.69 -7.44
CA THR A 216 13.56 -5.41 -7.86
C THR A 216 12.04 -5.47 -7.92
N GLY A 217 11.45 -6.59 -8.36
CA GLY A 217 10.00 -6.78 -8.37
C GLY A 217 9.40 -6.81 -6.96
N THR A 218 10.12 -7.37 -5.98
CA THR A 218 9.72 -7.36 -4.58
C THR A 218 9.75 -5.93 -4.02
N LEU A 219 10.84 -5.19 -4.26
CA LEU A 219 10.94 -3.78 -3.84
C LEU A 219 9.84 -2.92 -4.46
N LEU A 220 9.57 -3.07 -5.77
CA LEU A 220 8.51 -2.32 -6.44
C LEU A 220 7.12 -2.69 -5.90
N THR A 221 6.88 -3.96 -5.57
CA THR A 221 5.62 -4.38 -4.96
C THR A 221 5.45 -3.75 -3.57
N TRP A 222 6.52 -3.73 -2.77
CA TRP A 222 6.50 -3.10 -1.45
C TRP A 222 6.14 -1.62 -1.53
N PHE A 223 6.74 -0.88 -2.46
CA PHE A 223 6.48 0.55 -2.61
C PHE A 223 5.16 0.88 -3.29
N LEU A 224 4.74 0.14 -4.32
CA LEU A 224 3.56 0.52 -5.11
C LEU A 224 2.25 -0.06 -4.57
N VAL A 225 2.30 -1.21 -3.89
CA VAL A 225 1.08 -1.86 -3.39
C VAL A 225 0.84 -1.59 -1.91
N GLY A 226 1.91 -1.39 -1.13
CA GLY A 226 1.85 -1.05 0.29
C GLY A 226 1.37 -2.22 1.17
N ASN A 227 0.07 -2.53 1.12
CA ASN A 227 -0.58 -3.45 2.05
C ASN A 227 -1.22 -4.68 1.36
N PHE A 228 -1.52 -5.70 2.16
CA PHE A 228 -2.14 -6.94 1.68
C PHE A 228 -3.53 -6.73 1.07
N PRO A 229 -4.41 -5.89 1.64
CA PRO A 229 -5.68 -5.55 1.01
C PRO A 229 -5.55 -5.01 -0.41
N GLY A 230 -4.54 -4.17 -0.66
CA GLY A 230 -4.23 -3.62 -1.98
C GLY A 230 -3.89 -4.68 -3.03
N ILE A 231 -3.36 -5.85 -2.63
CA ILE A 231 -3.07 -6.96 -3.56
C ILE A 231 -4.35 -7.64 -4.08
N ILE A 232 -5.40 -7.71 -3.26
CA ILE A 232 -6.61 -8.49 -3.59
C ILE A 232 -7.76 -7.58 -4.05
N GLY A 233 -7.90 -6.43 -3.38
CA GLY A 233 -9.03 -5.51 -3.56
C GLY A 233 -8.91 -4.53 -4.72
N THR A 234 -7.77 -4.47 -5.40
CA THR A 234 -7.56 -3.58 -6.55
C THR A 234 -7.41 -4.34 -7.87
N GLU A 235 -7.67 -3.67 -9.00
CA GLU A 235 -7.40 -4.25 -10.32
C GLU A 235 -5.89 -4.47 -10.53
N TYR A 236 -5.07 -3.49 -10.11
CA TYR A 236 -3.61 -3.57 -10.14
C TYR A 236 -3.09 -4.82 -9.42
N GLY A 237 -3.58 -5.07 -8.21
CA GLY A 237 -3.18 -6.22 -7.38
C GLY A 237 -3.56 -7.57 -8.02
N ARG A 238 -4.73 -7.66 -8.65
CA ARG A 238 -5.17 -8.87 -9.37
C ARG A 238 -4.28 -9.17 -10.58
N LEU A 239 -3.89 -8.16 -11.34
CA LEU A 239 -2.91 -8.32 -12.42
C LEU A 239 -1.53 -8.70 -11.90
N LEU A 240 -1.12 -8.18 -10.74
CA LEU A 240 0.11 -8.61 -10.07
C LEU A 240 0.05 -10.10 -9.68
N ILE A 241 -1.06 -10.57 -9.10
CA ILE A 241 -1.24 -12.00 -8.79
C ILE A 241 -1.10 -12.85 -10.06
N LEU A 242 -1.76 -12.45 -11.16
CA LEU A 242 -1.62 -13.14 -12.44
C LEU A 242 -0.17 -13.15 -12.92
N LYS A 243 0.54 -12.01 -12.84
CA LYS A 243 1.96 -11.89 -13.21
C LYS A 243 2.85 -12.83 -12.38
N LEU A 244 2.62 -12.91 -11.07
CA LEU A 244 3.34 -13.79 -10.16
C LEU A 244 3.05 -15.27 -10.44
N ALA A 245 1.80 -15.63 -10.74
CA ALA A 245 1.42 -16.99 -11.13
C ALA A 245 2.12 -17.42 -12.44
N LEU A 246 2.15 -16.54 -13.44
CA LEU A 246 2.88 -16.77 -14.70
C LEU A 246 4.39 -16.92 -14.45
N LEU A 247 4.99 -16.08 -13.60
CA LEU A 247 6.40 -16.19 -13.20
C LEU A 247 6.69 -17.51 -12.48
N GLY A 248 5.79 -17.96 -11.60
CA GLY A 248 5.85 -19.30 -10.99
C GLY A 248 5.88 -20.41 -12.03
N GLY A 249 5.06 -20.31 -13.08
CA GLY A 249 5.10 -21.21 -14.23
C GLY A 249 6.46 -21.22 -14.95
N ILE A 250 7.07 -20.04 -15.14
CA ILE A 250 8.42 -19.93 -15.70
C ILE A 250 9.45 -20.63 -14.81
N PHE A 251 9.39 -20.48 -13.49
CA PHE A 251 10.31 -21.19 -12.60
C PHE A 251 10.20 -22.71 -12.70
N VAL A 252 8.99 -23.25 -12.86
CA VAL A 252 8.79 -24.69 -13.08
C VAL A 252 9.44 -25.14 -14.40
N ILE A 253 9.23 -24.38 -15.48
CA ILE A 253 9.82 -24.68 -16.81
C ILE A 253 11.35 -24.58 -16.75
N ALA A 254 11.87 -23.47 -16.22
CA ALA A 254 13.30 -23.17 -16.11
C ALA A 254 14.02 -24.18 -15.20
N GLY A 255 13.41 -24.55 -14.08
CA GLY A 255 13.93 -25.58 -13.18
C GLY A 255 14.08 -26.94 -13.88
N GLY A 256 13.10 -27.32 -14.71
CA GLY A 256 13.18 -28.53 -15.54
C GLY A 256 14.26 -28.45 -16.63
N LEU A 257 14.40 -27.28 -17.27
CA LEU A 257 15.45 -27.01 -18.27
C LEU A 257 16.85 -27.16 -17.65
N GLN A 258 17.09 -26.53 -16.51
CA GLN A 258 18.41 -26.49 -15.87
C GLN A 258 18.81 -27.81 -15.20
N ARG A 259 17.86 -28.52 -14.57
CA ARG A 259 18.17 -29.75 -13.82
C ARG A 259 18.26 -31.01 -14.67
N HIS A 260 17.53 -31.06 -15.79
CA HIS A 260 17.41 -32.28 -16.59
C HIS A 260 17.93 -32.10 -18.01
N LEU A 261 17.41 -31.13 -18.75
CA LEU A 261 17.68 -31.04 -20.19
C LEU A 261 19.06 -30.47 -20.52
N LEU A 262 19.52 -29.46 -19.78
CA LEU A 262 20.83 -28.85 -20.00
C LEU A 262 21.97 -29.86 -19.75
N PRO A 263 22.02 -30.62 -18.64
CA PRO A 263 23.03 -31.66 -18.44
C PRO A 263 22.99 -32.75 -19.54
N MET A 264 21.80 -33.15 -20.00
CA MET A 264 21.67 -34.14 -21.07
C MET A 264 22.25 -33.65 -22.40
N LEU A 265 22.11 -32.36 -22.71
CA LEU A 265 22.71 -31.74 -23.89
C LEU A 265 24.24 -31.67 -23.80
N GLU A 266 24.80 -31.51 -22.59
CA GLU A 266 26.25 -31.48 -22.37
C GLU A 266 26.89 -32.87 -22.52
N VAL A 267 26.21 -33.92 -22.04
CA VAL A 267 26.75 -35.29 -22.04
C VAL A 267 26.52 -36.02 -23.37
N LYS A 268 25.29 -35.97 -23.92
CA LYS A 268 24.92 -36.71 -25.14
C LYS A 268 23.95 -35.90 -26.00
N PRO A 269 24.45 -34.90 -26.75
CA PRO A 269 23.61 -34.06 -27.62
C PRO A 269 22.88 -34.93 -28.65
N SER A 270 21.55 -34.87 -28.65
CA SER A 270 20.70 -35.60 -29.61
C SER A 270 19.58 -34.69 -30.13
N ASP A 271 19.15 -34.88 -31.37
CA ASP A 271 18.09 -34.06 -31.98
C ASP A 271 16.78 -34.06 -31.17
N PRO A 272 16.32 -35.19 -30.59
CA PRO A 272 15.16 -35.19 -29.69
C PRO A 272 15.34 -34.30 -28.45
N THR A 273 16.52 -34.34 -27.82
CA THR A 273 16.83 -33.51 -26.65
C THR A 273 16.83 -32.02 -27.01
N PHE A 274 17.43 -31.65 -28.15
CA PHE A 274 17.42 -30.27 -28.64
C PHE A 274 16.01 -29.77 -28.96
N ARG A 275 15.18 -30.60 -29.61
CA ARG A 275 13.77 -30.25 -29.88
C ARG A 275 12.97 -30.05 -28.59
N SER A 276 13.16 -30.93 -27.60
CA SER A 276 12.52 -30.81 -26.29
C SER A 276 12.93 -29.53 -25.57
N TYR A 277 14.22 -29.19 -25.59
CA TYR A 277 14.74 -27.94 -25.05
C TYR A 277 14.12 -26.72 -25.75
N ALA A 278 14.13 -26.71 -27.09
CA ALA A 278 13.56 -25.62 -27.89
C ALA A 278 12.07 -25.42 -27.64
N ASN A 279 11.29 -26.50 -27.53
CA ASN A 279 9.85 -26.40 -27.27
C ASN A 279 9.55 -25.81 -25.88
N ARG A 280 10.36 -26.13 -24.87
CA ARG A 280 10.22 -25.54 -23.53
C ARG A 280 10.66 -24.09 -23.49
N VAL A 281 11.71 -23.71 -24.21
CA VAL A 281 12.10 -22.30 -24.36
C VAL A 281 11.04 -21.49 -25.11
N LYS A 282 10.40 -22.07 -26.14
CA LYS A 282 9.25 -21.43 -26.81
C LYS A 282 8.09 -21.23 -25.84
N LEU A 283 7.77 -22.23 -25.02
CA LEU A 283 6.73 -22.11 -24.00
C LEU A 283 7.07 -21.02 -22.97
N GLU A 284 8.32 -21.01 -22.46
CA GLU A 284 8.83 -19.97 -21.56
C GLU A 284 8.69 -18.58 -22.20
N THR A 285 9.02 -18.44 -23.49
CA THR A 285 8.90 -17.18 -24.24
C THR A 285 7.44 -16.73 -24.35
N VAL A 286 6.50 -17.64 -24.62
CA VAL A 286 5.07 -17.31 -24.67
C VAL A 286 4.59 -16.81 -23.31
N VAL A 287 4.94 -17.51 -22.22
CA VAL A 287 4.56 -17.09 -20.86
C VAL A 287 5.20 -15.75 -20.50
N ALA A 288 6.46 -15.52 -20.89
CA ALA A 288 7.14 -14.25 -20.64
C ALA A 288 6.53 -13.08 -21.44
N VAL A 289 6.09 -13.32 -22.68
CA VAL A 289 5.33 -12.33 -23.46
C VAL A 289 4.01 -11.98 -22.78
N LEU A 290 3.27 -12.96 -22.26
CA LEU A 290 2.05 -12.72 -21.47
C LEU A 290 2.35 -11.88 -20.22
N ILE A 291 3.45 -12.15 -19.53
CA ILE A 291 3.91 -11.33 -18.39
C ILE A 291 4.15 -9.87 -18.80
N VAL A 292 4.75 -9.63 -19.97
CA VAL A 292 4.99 -8.26 -20.47
C VAL A 292 3.67 -7.56 -20.84
N ILE A 293 2.71 -8.27 -21.43
CA ILE A 293 1.38 -7.73 -21.72
C ILE A 293 0.68 -7.31 -20.43
N VAL A 294 0.62 -8.21 -19.45
CA VAL A 294 0.05 -7.92 -18.12
C VAL A 294 0.76 -6.75 -17.46
N ALA A 295 2.09 -6.71 -17.50
CA ALA A 295 2.86 -5.59 -16.93
C ALA A 295 2.63 -4.26 -17.66
N SER A 296 2.33 -4.29 -18.97
CA SER A 296 2.04 -3.08 -19.76
C SER A 296 0.63 -2.53 -19.49
N ASP A 297 -0.29 -3.40 -19.10
CA ASP A 297 -1.64 -3.06 -18.66
C ASP A 297 -1.62 -2.50 -17.22
N MET A 298 -0.85 -3.13 -16.33
CA MET A 298 -0.59 -2.60 -14.98
C MET A 298 0.02 -1.19 -15.00
N ALA A 299 0.86 -0.88 -15.98
CA ALA A 299 1.51 0.43 -16.09
C ALA A 299 0.55 1.58 -16.43
N SER A 300 -0.69 1.29 -16.85
CA SER A 300 -1.75 2.30 -17.06
C SER A 300 -2.73 2.42 -15.90
N LEU A 301 -2.66 1.54 -14.91
CA LEU A 301 -3.52 1.57 -13.74
C LEU A 301 -2.85 2.36 -12.61
N ALA A 302 -3.65 3.11 -11.85
CA ALA A 302 -3.17 3.68 -10.60
C ALA A 302 -2.70 2.57 -9.65
N PRO A 303 -1.59 2.77 -8.94
CA PRO A 303 -1.14 1.81 -7.94
C PRO A 303 -2.12 1.80 -6.74
N PRO A 304 -2.22 0.67 -6.01
CA PRO A 304 -3.14 0.53 -4.88
C PRO A 304 -3.01 1.57 -3.78
N GLU A 305 -1.83 2.17 -3.61
CA GLU A 305 -1.59 3.25 -2.65
C GLU A 305 -2.43 4.51 -2.93
N HIS A 306 -3.00 4.66 -4.13
CA HIS A 306 -3.80 5.82 -4.54
C HIS A 306 -5.21 5.44 -5.01
N GLU A 307 -5.65 4.20 -4.79
CA GLU A 307 -6.95 3.70 -5.25
C GLU A 307 -7.76 3.16 -4.07
N ASN A 308 -9.08 3.40 -4.10
CA ASN A 308 -10.00 2.80 -3.15
C ASN A 308 -9.99 1.27 -3.28
N ILE A 309 -9.84 0.59 -2.14
CA ILE A 309 -9.75 -0.87 -2.09
C ILE A 309 -11.16 -1.44 -2.00
N VAL A 310 -11.61 -2.13 -3.05
CA VAL A 310 -12.89 -2.85 -3.03
C VAL A 310 -12.66 -4.30 -2.63
N TRP A 311 -12.95 -4.61 -1.37
CA TRP A 311 -12.64 -5.91 -0.79
C TRP A 311 -13.59 -7.02 -1.29
N PRO A 312 -13.08 -8.10 -1.92
CA PRO A 312 -13.94 -9.09 -2.57
C PRO A 312 -14.33 -10.27 -1.66
N LEU A 313 -13.76 -10.38 -0.45
CA LEU A 313 -13.98 -11.52 0.45
C LEU A 313 -14.94 -11.14 1.57
N PRO A 314 -15.82 -12.04 2.03
CA PRO A 314 -16.77 -11.76 3.12
C PRO A 314 -16.12 -11.73 4.51
N PHE A 315 -14.78 -11.83 4.59
CA PHE A 315 -14.01 -11.85 5.82
C PHE A 315 -12.68 -11.12 5.64
N ARG A 316 -12.11 -10.66 6.74
CA ARG A 316 -10.72 -10.17 6.86
C ARG A 316 -10.04 -10.82 8.05
N LEU A 317 -8.71 -10.82 8.03
CA LEU A 317 -7.92 -11.27 9.17
C LEU A 317 -7.63 -10.09 10.09
N SER A 318 -7.99 -10.18 11.38
CA SER A 318 -7.71 -9.13 12.35
C SER A 318 -7.35 -9.70 13.71
N PHE A 319 -6.05 -9.65 14.03
CA PHE A 319 -5.56 -9.95 15.37
C PHE A 319 -6.07 -8.93 16.38
N ALA A 320 -6.07 -7.64 16.05
CA ALA A 320 -6.54 -6.59 16.95
C ALA A 320 -7.99 -6.81 17.41
N ALA A 321 -8.89 -7.24 16.51
CA ALA A 321 -10.30 -7.48 16.84
C ALA A 321 -10.53 -8.79 17.63
N THR A 322 -9.70 -9.82 17.42
CA THR A 322 -9.96 -11.18 17.94
C THR A 322 -9.06 -11.60 19.10
N TRP A 323 -7.85 -11.05 19.24
CA TRP A 323 -6.81 -11.63 20.08
C TRP A 323 -7.09 -11.52 21.58
N ALA A 324 -7.86 -10.50 22.00
CA ALA A 324 -8.31 -10.34 23.37
C ALA A 324 -9.31 -11.44 23.80
N ILE A 325 -9.90 -12.18 22.85
CA ILE A 325 -10.85 -13.25 23.15
C ILE A 325 -10.07 -14.48 23.64
N PRO A 326 -10.30 -14.98 24.88
CA PRO A 326 -9.41 -15.96 25.53
C PRO A 326 -9.12 -17.25 24.75
N TRP A 327 -10.07 -17.74 23.94
CA TRP A 327 -9.90 -18.98 23.18
C TRP A 327 -9.20 -18.79 21.82
N VAL A 328 -9.07 -17.56 21.32
CA VAL A 328 -8.48 -17.27 20.00
C VAL A 328 -6.99 -17.62 19.97
N PRO A 329 -6.13 -17.16 20.90
CA PRO A 329 -4.71 -17.51 20.88
C PRO A 329 -4.47 -19.02 20.91
N THR A 330 -5.22 -19.76 21.73
CA THR A 330 -5.08 -21.21 21.85
C THR A 330 -5.44 -21.93 20.53
N ARG A 331 -6.55 -21.55 19.87
CA ARG A 331 -6.94 -22.14 18.58
C ARG A 331 -5.95 -21.77 17.48
N PHE A 332 -5.53 -20.51 17.43
CA PHE A 332 -4.58 -20.02 16.45
C PHE A 332 -3.24 -20.74 16.55
N ILE A 333 -2.64 -20.78 17.75
CA ILE A 333 -1.36 -21.45 17.99
C ILE A 333 -1.49 -22.96 17.78
N GLY A 334 -2.53 -23.59 18.33
CA GLY A 334 -2.78 -25.03 18.17
C GLY A 334 -2.92 -25.44 16.71
N GLY A 335 -3.63 -24.64 15.91
CA GLY A 335 -3.76 -24.87 14.47
C GLY A 335 -2.42 -24.73 13.73
N HIS A 336 -1.59 -23.77 14.10
CA HIS A 336 -0.24 -23.63 13.51
C HIS A 336 0.69 -24.80 13.87
N VAL A 337 0.60 -25.34 15.09
CA VAL A 337 1.32 -26.56 15.47
C VAL A 337 0.91 -27.73 14.56
N LEU A 338 -0.39 -27.90 14.30
CA LEU A 338 -0.87 -28.93 13.37
C LEU A 338 -0.37 -28.70 11.93
N ILE A 339 -0.35 -27.45 11.45
CA ILE A 339 0.20 -27.12 10.14
C ILE A 339 1.68 -27.50 10.05
N LEU A 340 2.49 -27.16 11.06
CA LEU A 340 3.92 -27.51 11.11
C LEU A 340 4.14 -29.02 11.16
N LEU A 341 3.34 -29.75 11.93
CA LEU A 341 3.38 -31.23 11.96
C LEU A 341 3.02 -31.83 10.60
N GLY A 342 2.01 -31.27 9.92
CA GLY A 342 1.61 -31.69 8.58
C GLY A 342 2.69 -31.40 7.52
N LEU A 343 3.34 -30.22 7.58
CA LEU A 343 4.48 -29.87 6.74
C LEU A 343 5.68 -30.79 6.96
N ALA A 344 5.98 -31.15 8.21
CA ALA A 344 7.02 -32.11 8.53
C ALA A 344 6.71 -33.50 7.94
N ALA A 345 5.46 -33.97 8.07
CA ALA A 345 5.03 -35.24 7.47
C ALA A 345 5.14 -35.24 5.93
N LEU A 346 4.80 -34.13 5.28
CA LEU A 346 4.99 -33.90 3.84
C LEU A 346 6.48 -33.96 3.47
N ALA A 347 7.33 -33.22 4.18
CA ALA A 347 8.76 -33.18 3.94
C ALA A 347 9.40 -34.57 4.10
N PHE A 348 9.09 -35.32 5.17
CA PHE A 348 9.60 -36.68 5.37
C PHE A 348 9.10 -37.68 4.32
N SER A 349 7.93 -37.42 3.72
CA SER A 349 7.37 -38.25 2.65
C SER A 349 7.99 -37.95 1.29
N LEU A 350 8.35 -36.69 1.02
CA LEU A 350 8.95 -36.24 -0.25
C LEU A 350 10.49 -36.35 -0.26
N MET A 351 11.12 -36.26 0.92
CA MET A 351 12.58 -36.26 1.09
C MET A 351 12.98 -37.36 2.07
N PRO A 352 13.22 -38.60 1.60
CA PRO A 352 13.59 -39.71 2.45
C PRO A 352 14.88 -39.48 3.25
N SER A 353 15.77 -38.60 2.77
CA SER A 353 17.01 -38.21 3.46
C SER A 353 16.79 -37.44 4.77
N LEU A 354 15.64 -36.77 4.92
CA LEU A 354 15.28 -36.01 6.13
C LEU A 354 14.44 -36.85 7.10
N ARG A 355 14.11 -38.09 6.74
CA ARG A 355 13.12 -38.91 7.44
C ARG A 355 13.71 -39.49 8.74
N PRO A 356 13.14 -39.17 9.91
CA PRO A 356 13.61 -39.74 11.17
C PRO A 356 13.21 -41.22 11.27
N ALA A 357 14.02 -42.01 11.98
CA ALA A 357 13.89 -43.47 12.06
C ALA A 357 12.54 -43.96 12.65
N TRP A 358 11.88 -43.13 13.45
CA TRP A 358 10.56 -43.44 14.05
C TRP A 358 9.38 -43.19 13.09
N PHE A 359 9.57 -42.44 12.00
CA PHE A 359 8.51 -42.12 11.04
C PHE A 359 8.30 -43.30 10.07
N ARG A 360 7.35 -44.19 10.36
CA ARG A 360 7.15 -45.47 9.64
C ARG A 360 6.05 -45.45 8.56
N LEU A 361 5.41 -44.32 8.30
CA LEU A 361 4.33 -44.22 7.30
C LEU A 361 4.83 -44.48 5.87
N ARG A 362 4.00 -45.12 5.03
CA ARG A 362 4.29 -45.18 3.59
C ARG A 362 4.26 -43.76 3.00
N PRO A 363 5.06 -43.42 1.97
CA PRO A 363 5.11 -42.07 1.42
C PRO A 363 3.74 -41.50 1.03
N THR A 364 2.88 -42.32 0.42
CA THR A 364 1.50 -41.92 0.07
C THR A 364 0.65 -41.63 1.30
N THR A 365 0.69 -42.50 2.32
CA THR A 365 -0.05 -42.29 3.58
C THR A 365 0.47 -41.10 4.38
N GLY A 366 1.79 -40.86 4.34
CA GLY A 366 2.41 -39.69 4.98
C GLY A 366 2.03 -38.39 4.27
N LEU A 367 1.93 -38.40 2.94
CA LEU A 367 1.45 -37.28 2.14
C LEU A 367 -0.01 -36.94 2.48
N THR A 368 -0.90 -37.94 2.46
CA THR A 368 -2.33 -37.74 2.77
C THR A 368 -2.53 -37.29 4.21
N ALA A 369 -1.83 -37.92 5.17
CA ALA A 369 -1.90 -37.53 6.57
C ALA A 369 -1.35 -36.11 6.79
N GLY A 370 -0.25 -35.75 6.11
CA GLY A 370 0.33 -34.41 6.17
C GLY A 370 -0.66 -33.35 5.68
N ILE A 371 -1.25 -33.55 4.50
CA ILE A 371 -2.26 -32.65 3.93
C ILE A 371 -3.49 -32.55 4.84
N ALA A 372 -4.02 -33.68 5.31
CA ALA A 372 -5.19 -33.69 6.20
C ALA A 372 -4.91 -32.94 7.53
N THR A 373 -3.71 -33.12 8.09
CA THR A 373 -3.30 -32.43 9.32
C THR A 373 -3.14 -30.93 9.10
N MET A 374 -2.60 -30.52 7.94
CA MET A 374 -2.54 -29.10 7.57
C MET A 374 -3.93 -28.50 7.42
N LEU A 375 -4.86 -29.18 6.74
CA LEU A 375 -6.24 -28.72 6.59
C LEU A 375 -6.96 -28.60 7.93
N ALA A 376 -6.77 -29.57 8.83
CA ALA A 376 -7.30 -29.51 10.20
C ALA A 376 -6.71 -28.33 10.99
N GLY A 377 -5.39 -28.11 10.88
CA GLY A 377 -4.72 -26.97 11.49
C GLY A 377 -5.22 -25.63 10.96
N SER A 378 -5.40 -25.50 9.65
CA SER A 378 -5.99 -24.31 9.03
C SER A 378 -7.43 -24.08 9.45
N ALA A 379 -8.26 -25.14 9.50
CA ALA A 379 -9.65 -25.05 9.96
C ALA A 379 -9.76 -24.64 11.44
N LEU A 380 -8.73 -24.89 12.25
CA LEU A 380 -8.67 -24.44 13.64
C LEU A 380 -8.15 -23.00 13.77
N ALA A 381 -7.07 -22.66 13.06
CA ALA A 381 -6.40 -21.36 13.21
C ALA A 381 -7.12 -20.23 12.47
N PHE A 382 -7.56 -20.46 11.24
CA PHE A 382 -8.04 -19.41 10.36
C PHE A 382 -9.36 -18.77 10.83
N PRO A 383 -10.41 -19.53 11.20
CA PRO A 383 -11.64 -18.93 11.71
C PRO A 383 -11.45 -18.20 13.03
N ALA A 384 -10.40 -18.52 13.80
CA ALA A 384 -10.15 -17.87 15.09
C ALA A 384 -9.75 -16.39 14.96
N VAL A 385 -9.14 -16.01 13.82
CA VAL A 385 -8.69 -14.63 13.54
C VAL A 385 -9.44 -13.98 12.39
N SER A 386 -10.47 -14.65 11.86
CA SER A 386 -11.31 -14.14 10.79
C SER A 386 -12.48 -13.36 11.38
N VAL A 387 -12.65 -12.12 10.95
CA VAL A 387 -13.83 -11.29 11.24
C VAL A 387 -14.57 -11.00 9.94
N GLN A 388 -15.85 -10.70 10.04
CA GLN A 388 -16.64 -10.31 8.88
C GLN A 388 -16.05 -9.06 8.22
N ALA A 389 -16.10 -9.02 6.89
CA ALA A 389 -15.67 -7.88 6.09
C ALA A 389 -16.67 -7.63 4.95
N PHE A 390 -16.58 -6.43 4.40
CA PHE A 390 -17.48 -5.86 3.41
C PHE A 390 -16.65 -5.21 2.30
N PRO A 391 -17.25 -4.93 1.12
CA PRO A 391 -16.57 -4.24 0.02
C PRO A 391 -15.85 -2.96 0.45
N ASP A 392 -16.47 -2.18 1.35
CA ASP A 392 -15.94 -0.89 1.82
C ASP A 392 -15.05 -1.02 3.06
N THR A 393 -14.76 -2.21 3.59
CA THR A 393 -13.96 -2.41 4.82
C THR A 393 -12.66 -1.60 4.86
N TYR A 394 -12.01 -1.45 3.70
CA TYR A 394 -10.74 -0.74 3.52
C TYR A 394 -10.91 0.60 2.78
N LEU A 395 -12.13 1.13 2.73
CA LEU A 395 -12.41 2.45 2.19
C LEU A 395 -11.81 3.50 3.12
N ALA A 396 -10.93 4.34 2.57
CA ALA A 396 -10.39 5.51 3.26
C ALA A 396 -11.30 6.73 3.01
N THR A 397 -11.19 7.73 3.90
CA THR A 397 -11.93 8.99 3.77
C THR A 397 -10.97 10.18 3.81
N ASP A 398 -11.27 11.17 2.98
CA ASP A 398 -10.59 12.47 3.04
C ASP A 398 -11.20 13.39 4.11
N ILE A 399 -12.31 12.98 4.75
CA ILE A 399 -12.95 13.73 5.83
C ILE A 399 -12.10 13.61 7.10
N PRO A 400 -11.45 14.70 7.55
CA PRO A 400 -10.54 14.64 8.67
C PRO A 400 -11.29 14.35 9.97
N PHE A 401 -10.66 13.63 10.89
CA PHE A 401 -11.15 13.42 12.25
C PHE A 401 -10.96 14.70 13.08
N ALA A 402 -11.79 15.69 12.77
CA ALA A 402 -11.75 17.03 13.33
C ALA A 402 -13.03 17.34 14.10
N ALA A 403 -12.95 18.29 15.03
CA ALA A 403 -14.07 18.70 15.87
C ALA A 403 -15.31 19.14 15.07
N THR A 404 -15.11 19.78 13.92
CA THR A 404 -16.19 20.20 13.00
C THR A 404 -16.93 19.00 12.42
N SER A 405 -16.20 18.01 11.88
CA SER A 405 -16.78 16.76 11.36
C SER A 405 -17.50 15.95 12.45
N ILE A 406 -16.88 15.82 13.63
CA ILE A 406 -17.49 15.12 14.77
C ILE A 406 -18.79 15.79 15.22
N THR A 407 -18.83 17.13 15.23
CA THR A 407 -20.04 17.88 15.62
C THR A 407 -21.13 17.83 14.54
N ALA A 408 -20.76 17.85 13.26
CA ALA A 408 -21.68 17.58 12.16
C ALA A 408 -22.27 16.17 12.27
N GLY A 409 -21.41 15.17 12.53
CA GLY A 409 -21.81 13.77 12.71
C GLY A 409 -22.76 13.55 13.88
N LEU A 410 -22.52 14.26 14.99
CA LEU A 410 -23.43 14.31 16.13
C LEU A 410 -24.84 14.78 15.70
N LYS A 411 -24.93 15.83 14.90
CA LYS A 411 -26.22 16.34 14.41
C LYS A 411 -26.92 15.30 13.53
N HIS A 412 -26.21 14.70 12.58
CA HIS A 412 -26.79 13.66 11.73
C HIS A 412 -27.23 12.42 12.54
N TYR A 413 -26.47 12.07 13.58
CA TYR A 413 -26.85 11.01 14.52
C TYR A 413 -28.12 11.36 15.30
N GLU A 414 -28.23 12.60 15.81
CA GLU A 414 -29.43 13.10 16.50
C GLU A 414 -30.67 12.97 15.60
N ASP A 415 -30.54 13.38 14.34
CA ASP A 415 -31.63 13.40 13.36
C ASP A 415 -32.07 11.98 12.91
N ASN A 416 -31.14 11.02 12.81
CA ASN A 416 -31.40 9.74 12.13
C ASN A 416 -31.27 8.50 13.02
N CYS A 417 -30.40 8.50 14.01
CA CYS A 417 -29.99 7.28 14.73
C CYS A 417 -30.60 7.16 16.14
N THR A 418 -30.92 8.29 16.78
CA THR A 418 -31.49 8.32 18.14
C THR A 418 -32.80 7.55 18.33
N PRO A 419 -33.71 7.42 17.33
CA PRO A 419 -34.94 6.64 17.53
C PRO A 419 -34.69 5.18 17.91
N CYS A 420 -33.61 4.58 17.41
CA CYS A 420 -33.21 3.21 17.73
C CYS A 420 -32.12 3.15 18.80
N HIS A 421 -31.03 3.92 18.65
CA HIS A 421 -29.87 3.82 19.54
C HIS A 421 -29.99 4.66 20.83
N GLY A 422 -30.93 5.60 20.88
CA GLY A 422 -31.15 6.49 22.01
C GLY A 422 -30.14 7.64 22.08
N VAL A 423 -30.44 8.66 22.89
CA VAL A 423 -29.56 9.82 23.11
C VAL A 423 -28.29 9.49 23.92
N SER A 424 -28.20 8.28 24.46
CA SER A 424 -26.99 7.75 25.11
C SER A 424 -26.27 6.72 24.26
N GLY A 425 -26.76 6.42 23.06
CA GLY A 425 -26.16 5.40 22.19
C GLY A 425 -26.23 3.96 22.70
N HIS A 426 -26.88 3.70 23.85
CA HIS A 426 -26.93 2.38 24.51
C HIS A 426 -27.85 1.36 23.83
N GLY A 427 -28.44 1.68 22.68
CA GLY A 427 -29.41 0.80 22.01
C GLY A 427 -30.78 0.78 22.68
N ASN A 428 -31.12 1.84 23.42
CA ASN A 428 -32.34 1.96 24.23
C ASN A 428 -33.28 3.08 23.75
N GLY A 429 -33.24 3.40 22.45
CA GLY A 429 -34.14 4.37 21.84
C GLY A 429 -35.61 3.95 21.93
N PRO A 430 -36.56 4.88 21.72
CA PRO A 430 -37.98 4.59 21.84
C PRO A 430 -38.45 3.42 20.93
N LEU A 431 -37.82 3.21 19.77
CA LEU A 431 -38.14 2.09 18.89
C LEU A 431 -37.56 0.75 19.41
N ALA A 432 -36.39 0.78 20.07
CA ALA A 432 -35.72 -0.40 20.59
C ALA A 432 -36.51 -1.10 21.70
N ALA A 433 -37.33 -0.36 22.46
CA ALA A 433 -38.17 -0.91 23.54
C ALA A 433 -39.18 -1.96 23.04
N SER A 434 -39.56 -1.89 21.75
CA SER A 434 -40.52 -2.82 21.13
C SER A 434 -39.86 -4.00 20.40
N MET A 435 -38.53 -4.03 20.32
CA MET A 435 -37.78 -5.04 19.55
C MET A 435 -37.47 -6.29 20.40
N PRO A 436 -37.45 -7.49 19.80
CA PRO A 436 -36.93 -8.70 20.44
C PRO A 436 -35.47 -8.52 20.87
N ASP A 437 -35.05 -9.21 21.95
CA ASP A 437 -33.67 -9.11 22.46
C ASP A 437 -32.60 -9.44 21.41
N THR A 438 -32.89 -10.36 20.50
CA THR A 438 -31.98 -10.74 19.39
C THR A 438 -31.86 -9.70 18.29
N GLN A 439 -32.67 -8.63 18.34
CA GLN A 439 -32.74 -7.56 17.34
C GLN A 439 -32.53 -6.17 17.95
N LYS A 440 -32.18 -6.09 19.24
CA LYS A 440 -31.90 -4.80 19.88
C LYS A 440 -30.68 -4.14 19.25
N PRO A 441 -30.70 -2.82 19.04
CA PRO A 441 -29.55 -2.10 18.52
C PRO A 441 -28.35 -2.23 19.46
N ALA A 442 -27.14 -2.20 18.88
CA ALA A 442 -25.89 -2.26 19.65
C ALA A 442 -25.69 -1.00 20.50
N ASP A 443 -24.95 -1.16 21.60
CA ASP A 443 -24.44 -0.07 22.43
C ASP A 443 -23.24 0.60 21.75
N LEU A 444 -23.51 1.70 21.05
CA LEU A 444 -22.51 2.42 20.26
C LEU A 444 -21.46 3.15 21.13
N SER A 445 -21.69 3.28 22.44
CA SER A 445 -20.73 3.88 23.37
C SER A 445 -19.62 2.91 23.78
N ALA A 446 -19.87 1.60 23.63
CA ALA A 446 -18.97 0.57 24.09
C ALA A 446 -17.73 0.44 23.18
N PRO A 447 -16.58 -0.02 23.72
CA PRO A 447 -15.31 -0.07 22.98
C PRO A 447 -15.35 -0.84 21.66
N HIS A 448 -16.29 -1.77 21.48
CA HIS A 448 -16.39 -2.54 20.24
C HIS A 448 -16.65 -1.68 19.01
N THR A 449 -17.33 -0.54 19.14
CA THR A 449 -17.58 0.39 18.03
C THR A 449 -16.28 0.86 17.38
N ALA A 450 -15.28 1.22 18.21
CA ALA A 450 -13.96 1.63 17.76
C ALA A 450 -13.05 0.46 17.31
N LEU A 451 -13.48 -0.80 17.48
CA LEU A 451 -12.76 -1.98 16.99
C LEU A 451 -13.17 -2.38 15.56
N HIS A 452 -14.26 -1.82 15.05
CA HIS A 452 -14.65 -1.94 13.64
C HIS A 452 -13.86 -0.95 12.78
N THR A 453 -13.61 -1.29 11.52
CA THR A 453 -13.00 -0.31 10.61
C THR A 453 -13.99 0.79 10.28
N GLY A 454 -13.50 1.99 9.94
CA GLY A 454 -14.35 3.07 9.42
C GLY A 454 -15.16 2.60 8.21
N GLY A 455 -14.53 1.81 7.33
CA GLY A 455 -15.18 1.14 6.21
C GLY A 455 -16.28 0.14 6.56
N ASP A 456 -16.10 -0.67 7.62
CA ASP A 456 -17.14 -1.58 8.12
C ASP A 456 -18.37 -0.77 8.61
N LEU A 457 -18.13 0.33 9.33
CA LEU A 457 -19.18 1.25 9.80
C LEU A 457 -19.87 1.96 8.63
N TYR A 458 -19.10 2.41 7.64
CA TYR A 458 -19.61 3.04 6.41
C TYR A 458 -20.55 2.10 5.65
N TRP A 459 -20.17 0.82 5.52
CA TRP A 459 -21.00 -0.18 4.89
C TRP A 459 -22.36 -0.33 5.59
N TRP A 460 -22.36 -0.44 6.93
CA TRP A 460 -23.60 -0.60 7.71
C TRP A 460 -24.47 0.65 7.71
N VAL A 461 -23.90 1.84 7.81
CA VAL A 461 -24.68 3.08 7.69
C VAL A 461 -25.28 3.19 6.30
N THR A 462 -24.54 2.80 5.26
CA THR A 462 -25.02 2.87 3.86
C THR A 462 -26.12 1.88 3.56
N HIS A 463 -25.92 0.61 3.89
CA HIS A 463 -26.76 -0.49 3.42
C HIS A 463 -27.69 -1.06 4.50
N GLY A 464 -27.50 -0.64 5.75
CA GLY A 464 -28.12 -1.28 6.92
C GLY A 464 -27.40 -2.57 7.30
N ILE A 465 -27.96 -3.29 8.27
CA ILE A 465 -27.46 -4.60 8.68
C ILE A 465 -28.50 -5.66 8.33
N GLU A 466 -28.14 -6.58 7.44
CA GLU A 466 -29.01 -7.66 7.01
C GLU A 466 -29.59 -8.44 8.21
N ARG A 467 -30.88 -8.80 8.11
CA ARG A 467 -31.62 -9.55 9.14
C ARG A 467 -31.73 -8.83 10.49
N THR A 468 -31.52 -7.51 10.51
CA THR A 468 -31.83 -6.64 11.65
C THR A 468 -32.80 -5.54 11.22
N PRO A 469 -33.42 -4.83 12.19
CA PRO A 469 -34.23 -3.65 11.89
C PRO A 469 -33.44 -2.41 11.42
N MET A 470 -32.10 -2.45 11.38
CA MET A 470 -31.28 -1.29 11.01
C MET A 470 -31.38 -1.02 9.48
N PRO A 471 -31.98 0.10 9.05
CA PRO A 471 -32.11 0.44 7.65
C PRO A 471 -30.78 0.97 7.08
N GLY A 472 -30.68 1.01 5.76
CA GLY A 472 -29.64 1.74 5.06
C GLY A 472 -29.99 3.22 4.92
N PHE A 473 -28.97 4.08 5.04
CA PHE A 473 -29.10 5.54 4.95
C PHE A 473 -28.46 6.12 3.68
N GLY A 474 -28.02 5.28 2.73
CA GLY A 474 -27.34 5.76 1.52
C GLY A 474 -28.19 6.59 0.56
N ASP A 475 -29.52 6.52 0.66
CA ASP A 475 -30.45 7.37 -0.10
C ASP A 475 -30.86 8.64 0.68
N VAL A 476 -30.45 8.76 1.95
CA VAL A 476 -30.86 9.83 2.89
C VAL A 476 -29.69 10.75 3.23
N LEU A 477 -28.49 10.20 3.36
CA LEU A 477 -27.26 10.90 3.73
C LEU A 477 -26.26 10.82 2.58
N THR A 478 -25.55 11.92 2.35
CA THR A 478 -24.40 11.98 1.44
C THR A 478 -23.20 11.19 1.99
N ASP A 479 -22.21 10.91 1.14
CA ASP A 479 -20.96 10.23 1.54
C ASP A 479 -20.27 10.95 2.70
N ASP A 480 -20.14 12.28 2.62
CA ASP A 480 -19.51 13.12 3.64
C ASP A 480 -20.28 13.07 4.96
N GLU A 481 -21.61 13.19 4.93
CA GLU A 481 -22.45 13.13 6.14
C GLU A 481 -22.38 11.76 6.84
N ARG A 482 -22.20 10.68 6.07
CA ARG A 482 -21.97 9.34 6.65
C ARG A 482 -20.60 9.25 7.30
N TRP A 483 -19.56 9.81 6.70
CA TRP A 483 -18.22 9.88 7.30
C TRP A 483 -18.18 10.76 8.55
N ASP A 484 -18.96 11.84 8.57
CA ASP A 484 -19.15 12.66 9.77
C ASP A 484 -19.76 11.84 10.91
N ILE A 485 -20.80 11.04 10.65
CA ILE A 485 -21.37 10.11 11.66
C ILE A 485 -20.29 9.14 12.16
N ILE A 486 -19.49 8.56 11.28
CA ILE A 486 -18.45 7.60 11.66
C ILE A 486 -17.37 8.27 12.52
N ASN A 487 -16.94 9.49 12.18
CA ASN A 487 -16.03 10.28 13.00
C ASN A 487 -16.65 10.55 14.38
N PHE A 488 -17.93 10.92 14.44
CA PHE A 488 -18.65 11.05 15.70
C PHE A 488 -18.68 9.75 16.51
N LEU A 489 -19.03 8.61 15.91
CA LEU A 489 -19.07 7.31 16.59
C LEU A 489 -17.69 6.90 17.13
N GLY A 490 -16.63 7.16 16.35
CA GLY A 490 -15.25 6.98 16.77
C GLY A 490 -14.93 7.81 18.01
N ALA A 491 -15.18 9.12 17.97
CA ALA A 491 -14.98 10.03 19.11
C ALA A 491 -15.83 9.66 20.32
N PHE A 492 -17.08 9.24 20.10
CA PHE A 492 -18.03 8.83 21.13
C PHE A 492 -17.58 7.58 21.87
N SER A 493 -17.14 6.54 21.15
CA SER A 493 -16.62 5.30 21.73
C SER A 493 -15.25 5.50 22.39
N ILE A 494 -14.34 6.25 21.74
CA ILE A 494 -13.01 6.54 22.28
C ILE A 494 -13.10 7.44 23.52
N GLY A 495 -14.01 8.42 23.55
CA GLY A 495 -14.30 9.25 24.72
C GLY A 495 -14.78 8.42 25.92
N TYR A 496 -15.54 7.34 25.68
CA TYR A 496 -15.87 6.37 26.73
C TYR A 496 -14.63 5.60 27.22
N GLN A 497 -13.66 5.28 26.37
CA GLN A 497 -12.40 4.67 26.82
C GLN A 497 -11.49 5.67 27.55
N ALA A 498 -11.55 6.96 27.22
CA ALA A 498 -10.71 8.00 27.83
C ALA A 498 -10.87 8.15 29.36
N ARG A 499 -11.92 7.55 29.97
CA ARG A 499 -12.10 7.42 31.43
C ARG A 499 -10.92 6.79 32.16
N ILE A 500 -10.11 5.98 31.48
CA ILE A 500 -8.90 5.36 32.07
C ILE A 500 -7.69 6.30 32.07
N ILE A 501 -7.76 7.46 31.41
CA ILE A 501 -6.66 8.43 31.40
C ILE A 501 -6.60 9.10 32.78
N GLU A 502 -5.44 8.97 33.41
CA GLU A 502 -5.17 9.53 34.73
C GLU A 502 -4.67 10.99 34.63
N PRO A 503 -4.75 11.76 35.73
CA PRO A 503 -4.18 13.11 35.83
C PRO A 503 -2.64 13.09 35.98
N LYS A 504 -1.94 12.18 35.29
CA LYS A 504 -0.48 12.04 35.30
C LYS A 504 0.02 11.28 34.07
N ILE A 505 1.30 11.42 33.77
CA ILE A 505 1.96 10.73 32.67
C ILE A 505 2.33 9.31 33.09
N ASN A 506 1.77 8.34 32.38
CA ASN A 506 2.22 6.96 32.41
C ASN A 506 3.16 6.70 31.22
N SER A 507 4.40 6.32 31.53
CA SER A 507 5.44 6.16 30.52
C SER A 507 5.13 5.00 29.57
N GLY A 508 5.35 5.20 28.27
CA GLY A 508 5.15 4.17 27.24
C GLY A 508 3.69 3.91 26.83
N GLN A 509 2.72 4.67 27.32
CA GLN A 509 1.31 4.53 26.93
C GLN A 509 0.93 5.51 25.82
N TYR A 510 0.91 5.02 24.57
CA TYR A 510 0.53 5.78 23.37
C TYR A 510 -0.65 5.10 22.68
N TRP A 511 -1.88 5.55 22.99
CA TRP A 511 -3.08 4.89 22.44
C TRP A 511 -4.23 5.84 22.12
N LEU A 512 -4.27 7.03 22.72
CA LEU A 512 -5.39 7.96 22.58
C LEU A 512 -5.04 9.13 21.66
N ALA A 513 -5.53 9.09 20.43
CA ALA A 513 -5.43 10.21 19.49
C ALA A 513 -6.49 11.29 19.82
N PRO A 514 -6.12 12.59 19.89
CA PRO A 514 -7.06 13.69 20.01
C PRO A 514 -7.73 14.01 18.66
N PRO A 515 -9.00 14.45 18.65
CA PRO A 515 -9.60 15.11 17.51
C PRO A 515 -8.85 16.39 17.12
N ASP A 516 -8.72 16.66 15.83
CA ASP A 516 -8.04 17.87 15.36
C ASP A 516 -8.96 19.10 15.39
N PHE A 517 -8.38 20.29 15.50
CA PHE A 517 -9.08 21.56 15.39
C PHE A 517 -8.14 22.72 15.06
N GLN A 518 -8.70 23.81 14.55
CA GLN A 518 -7.93 25.00 14.19
C GLN A 518 -7.53 25.81 15.43
N VAL A 519 -6.25 26.16 15.49
CA VAL A 519 -5.65 27.01 16.52
C VAL A 519 -4.96 28.20 15.89
N THR A 520 -5.21 29.39 16.45
CA THR A 520 -4.49 30.61 16.09
C THR A 520 -3.34 30.82 17.06
N ASP A 521 -2.15 31.04 16.52
CA ASP A 521 -0.93 31.23 17.29
C ASP A 521 -0.71 32.68 17.76
N GLU A 522 0.40 32.90 18.45
CA GLU A 522 0.75 34.21 19.03
C GLU A 522 1.01 35.28 17.94
N THR A 523 1.31 34.84 16.72
CA THR A 523 1.55 35.68 15.54
C THR A 523 0.32 35.86 14.64
N SER A 524 -0.84 35.41 15.10
CA SER A 524 -2.11 35.43 14.34
C SER A 524 -2.11 34.54 13.09
N ASN A 525 -1.24 33.52 13.03
CA ASN A 525 -1.32 32.48 12.01
C ASN A 525 -2.24 31.36 12.50
N THR A 526 -3.16 30.90 11.66
CA THR A 526 -4.04 29.78 11.95
C THR A 526 -3.44 28.49 11.38
N ASN A 527 -3.27 27.50 12.25
CA ASN A 527 -2.78 26.15 11.95
C ASN A 527 -3.79 25.12 12.48
N ILE A 528 -3.58 23.84 12.16
CA ILE A 528 -4.30 22.74 12.84
C ILE A 528 -3.49 22.22 14.02
N LEU A 529 -4.13 21.65 15.04
CA LEU A 529 -3.46 21.14 16.24
C LEU A 529 -2.37 20.12 15.89
N SER A 530 -2.62 19.29 14.88
CA SER A 530 -1.66 18.29 14.41
C SER A 530 -0.39 18.87 13.76
N ASP A 531 -0.38 20.12 13.31
CA ASP A 531 0.83 20.78 12.76
C ASP A 531 1.94 20.95 13.81
N TYR A 532 1.60 20.88 15.09
CA TYR A 532 2.53 20.96 16.21
C TYR A 532 3.13 19.60 16.60
N ARG A 533 2.68 18.49 15.97
CA ARG A 533 3.32 17.18 16.12
C ARG A 533 4.81 17.28 15.75
N LEU A 534 5.61 16.55 16.50
CA LEU A 534 7.08 16.53 16.51
C LEU A 534 7.74 17.89 16.83
N LYS A 535 6.97 18.94 17.11
CA LYS A 535 7.48 20.28 17.46
C LYS A 535 7.30 20.60 18.94
N SER A 536 6.12 20.38 19.49
CA SER A 536 5.81 20.73 20.89
C SER A 536 4.71 19.84 21.49
N ALA A 537 4.77 19.62 22.81
CA ALA A 537 3.61 19.17 23.57
C ALA A 537 2.57 20.30 23.66
N ILE A 538 1.30 19.97 23.87
CA ILE A 538 0.22 20.94 23.96
C ILE A 538 -0.63 20.64 25.19
N LEU A 539 -0.75 21.61 26.10
CA LEU A 539 -1.76 21.61 27.15
C LEU A 539 -3.03 22.28 26.59
N VAL A 540 -4.03 21.48 26.24
CA VAL A 540 -5.35 21.97 25.82
C VAL A 540 -6.18 22.21 27.06
N VAL A 541 -6.63 23.45 27.25
CA VAL A 541 -7.40 23.91 28.40
C VAL A 541 -8.79 24.29 27.95
N LEU A 542 -9.76 23.45 28.33
CA LEU A 542 -11.18 23.66 28.05
C LEU A 542 -11.80 24.41 29.24
N PHE A 543 -12.40 25.57 28.97
CA PHE A 543 -13.17 26.32 29.96
C PHE A 543 -14.66 26.33 29.62
N SER A 544 -15.46 26.12 30.65
CA SER A 544 -16.92 26.09 30.59
C SER A 544 -17.53 27.49 30.57
N CYS A 545 -16.85 28.47 31.19
CA CYS A 545 -17.30 29.85 31.36
C CYS A 545 -18.75 30.00 31.80
N THR A 546 -19.16 29.18 32.76
CA THR A 546 -20.41 29.41 33.48
C THR A 546 -20.26 30.62 34.41
N GLN A 547 -21.37 31.23 34.82
CA GLN A 547 -21.34 32.35 35.77
C GLN A 547 -20.66 31.98 37.10
N GLU A 548 -20.72 30.72 37.49
CA GLU A 548 -20.12 30.19 38.72
C GLU A 548 -18.60 29.96 38.57
N ASN A 549 -18.15 29.49 37.40
CA ASN A 549 -16.76 29.05 37.20
C ASN A 549 -15.85 30.14 36.62
N VAL A 550 -16.38 31.18 35.97
CA VAL A 550 -15.58 32.15 35.20
C VAL A 550 -14.50 32.84 36.05
N ALA A 551 -14.73 33.08 37.34
CA ALA A 551 -13.74 33.67 38.22
C ALA A 551 -12.55 32.73 38.48
N GLN A 552 -12.83 31.44 38.72
CA GLN A 552 -11.80 30.42 38.91
C GLN A 552 -11.02 30.17 37.61
N GLU A 553 -11.72 30.08 36.47
CA GLU A 553 -11.11 29.90 35.15
C GLU A 553 -10.25 31.11 34.75
N THR A 554 -10.65 32.33 35.12
CA THR A 554 -9.83 33.54 34.93
C THR A 554 -8.53 33.45 35.73
N ALA A 555 -8.61 33.10 37.02
CA ALA A 555 -7.42 32.92 37.86
C ALA A 555 -6.50 31.81 37.32
N ARG A 556 -7.08 30.71 36.82
CA ARG A 556 -6.32 29.64 36.17
C ARG A 556 -5.63 30.11 34.89
N LEU A 557 -6.31 30.90 34.05
CA LEU A 557 -5.70 31.45 32.85
C LEU A 557 -4.52 32.37 33.17
N GLU A 558 -4.65 33.25 34.16
CA GLU A 558 -3.57 34.13 34.60
C GLU A 558 -2.36 33.32 35.12
N GLN A 559 -2.62 32.27 35.90
CA GLN A 559 -1.58 31.34 36.37
C GLN A 559 -0.84 30.68 35.20
N LEU A 560 -1.57 30.20 34.18
CA LEU A 560 -1.00 29.58 32.98
C LEU A 560 -0.21 30.59 32.13
N LEU A 561 -0.73 31.81 31.96
CA LEU A 561 -0.03 32.88 31.24
C LEU A 561 1.27 33.30 31.93
N ALA A 562 1.32 33.25 33.27
CA ALA A 562 2.53 33.52 34.04
C ALA A 562 3.58 32.40 33.90
N ALA A 563 3.15 31.15 33.70
CA ALA A 563 4.03 29.99 33.55
C ALA A 563 4.44 29.67 32.09
N ARG A 564 3.82 30.33 31.10
CA ARG A 564 3.96 29.99 29.67
C ARG A 564 5.41 29.85 29.19
N GLU A 565 6.32 30.74 29.62
CA GLU A 565 7.72 30.72 29.18
C GLU A 565 8.45 29.50 29.75
N ARG A 566 8.20 29.17 31.03
CA ARG A 566 8.75 27.97 31.67
C ARG A 566 8.23 26.69 31.01
N MET A 567 6.96 26.66 30.64
CA MET A 567 6.38 25.53 29.89
C MET A 567 6.97 25.42 28.47
N ALA A 568 7.23 26.55 27.81
CA ALA A 568 7.88 26.58 26.50
C ALA A 568 9.32 26.08 26.56
N GLU A 569 10.09 26.39 27.62
CA GLU A 569 11.42 25.82 27.87
C GLU A 569 11.39 24.29 28.03
N LEU A 570 10.28 23.73 28.52
CA LEU A 570 10.02 22.29 28.58
C LEU A 570 9.47 21.72 27.26
N GLY A 571 9.37 22.53 26.21
CA GLY A 571 8.88 22.12 24.89
C GLY A 571 7.36 22.01 24.80
N ALA A 572 6.61 22.74 25.62
CA ALA A 572 5.15 22.72 25.64
C ALA A 572 4.52 24.08 25.31
N LYS A 573 3.41 24.06 24.59
CA LYS A 573 2.53 25.21 24.35
C LYS A 573 1.20 25.02 25.07
N ILE A 574 0.49 26.12 25.30
CA ILE A 574 -0.84 26.13 25.92
C ILE A 574 -1.86 26.48 24.83
N SER A 575 -2.96 25.76 24.76
CA SER A 575 -4.08 26.00 23.86
C SER A 575 -5.37 26.23 24.63
N LEU A 576 -5.97 27.40 24.47
CA LEU A 576 -7.22 27.77 25.12
C LEU A 576 -8.43 27.43 24.25
N VAL A 577 -9.36 26.66 24.81
CA VAL A 577 -10.69 26.41 24.24
C VAL A 577 -11.73 27.01 25.19
N ALA A 578 -12.32 28.13 24.78
CA ALA A 578 -13.28 28.87 25.58
C ALA A 578 -14.46 29.30 24.70
N SER A 579 -15.63 28.69 24.90
CA SER A 579 -16.81 28.87 24.05
C SER A 579 -17.90 29.73 24.68
N GLY A 580 -18.59 30.51 23.85
CA GLY A 580 -19.70 31.36 24.27
C GLY A 580 -19.30 32.77 24.71
N LYS A 581 -20.32 33.61 24.91
CA LYS A 581 -20.13 35.06 25.15
C LYS A 581 -19.47 35.37 26.50
N ILE A 582 -19.67 34.54 27.51
CA ILE A 582 -19.10 34.75 28.86
C ILE A 582 -17.56 34.56 28.81
N CYS A 583 -17.05 33.69 27.94
CA CYS A 583 -15.61 33.47 27.74
C CYS A 583 -14.89 34.61 27.00
N GLU A 584 -15.60 35.60 26.45
CA GLU A 584 -15.00 36.65 25.61
C GLU A 584 -13.83 37.39 26.27
N PRO A 585 -13.87 37.75 27.57
CA PRO A 585 -12.74 38.37 28.25
C PRO A 585 -11.52 37.44 28.33
N LEU A 586 -11.72 36.14 28.59
CA LEU A 586 -10.63 35.16 28.69
C LEU A 586 -9.95 34.97 27.33
N ARG A 587 -10.72 34.89 26.24
CA ARG A 587 -10.15 34.82 24.88
C ARG A 587 -9.29 36.04 24.59
N ARG A 588 -9.79 37.25 24.85
CA ARG A 588 -9.02 38.50 24.66
C ARG A 588 -7.75 38.54 25.51
N LEU A 589 -7.80 38.01 26.73
CA LEU A 589 -6.64 37.96 27.61
C LEU A 589 -5.54 37.03 27.05
N ALA A 590 -5.94 35.93 26.39
CA ALA A 590 -5.06 34.90 25.83
C ALA A 590 -4.54 35.21 24.41
N THR A 591 -5.33 35.90 23.57
CA THR A 591 -4.97 36.22 22.18
C THR A 591 -3.61 36.91 22.10
N GLY A 592 -2.75 36.42 21.20
CA GLY A 592 -1.39 36.94 21.00
C GLY A 592 -0.38 36.51 22.07
N LYS A 593 -0.76 35.66 23.03
CA LYS A 593 0.14 35.18 24.10
C LYS A 593 0.28 33.65 24.16
N ILE A 594 -0.79 32.93 23.82
CA ILE A 594 -0.85 31.47 23.76
C ILE A 594 -1.69 31.07 22.54
N LEU A 595 -1.76 29.76 22.25
CA LEU A 595 -2.66 29.27 21.21
C LEU A 595 -4.12 29.45 21.65
N VAL A 596 -4.98 29.86 20.74
CA VAL A 596 -6.42 30.02 21.00
C VAL A 596 -7.20 29.30 19.90
N ALA A 597 -8.19 28.49 20.27
CA ALA A 597 -9.11 27.92 19.29
C ALA A 597 -9.89 29.05 18.59
N ASP A 598 -9.89 29.06 17.25
CA ASP A 598 -10.34 30.21 16.44
C ASP A 598 -11.89 30.35 16.38
N ARG A 599 -12.53 29.80 15.33
CA ARG A 599 -13.95 30.04 15.01
C ARG A 599 -14.91 28.98 15.55
N ASP A 600 -14.45 27.75 15.68
CA ASP A 600 -15.31 26.59 15.98
C ASP A 600 -15.21 26.15 17.45
N THR A 601 -15.03 27.11 18.38
CA THR A 601 -14.79 26.79 19.79
C THR A 601 -15.93 26.01 20.45
N ALA A 602 -17.16 26.18 19.97
CA ALA A 602 -18.31 25.38 20.40
C ALA A 602 -18.19 23.91 19.98
N ASP A 603 -17.76 23.67 18.74
CA ASP A 603 -17.57 22.32 18.19
C ASP A 603 -16.40 21.62 18.88
N VAL A 604 -15.31 22.35 19.14
CA VAL A 604 -14.16 21.84 19.91
C VAL A 604 -14.59 21.50 21.34
N ALA A 605 -15.33 22.39 22.01
CA ALA A 605 -15.82 22.14 23.36
C ALA A 605 -16.78 20.93 23.42
N ALA A 606 -17.70 20.79 22.46
CA ALA A 606 -18.61 19.66 22.37
C ALA A 606 -17.86 18.35 22.13
N THR A 607 -16.89 18.37 21.21
CA THR A 607 -16.06 17.21 20.85
C THR A 607 -15.19 16.75 22.00
N TYR A 608 -14.40 17.65 22.61
CA TYR A 608 -13.57 17.32 23.77
C TYR A 608 -14.40 16.99 25.02
N GLY A 609 -15.64 17.49 25.11
CA GLY A 609 -16.61 17.06 26.10
C GLY A 609 -16.87 15.55 26.08
N LEU A 610 -16.83 14.89 24.91
CA LEU A 610 -16.94 13.41 24.84
C LEU A 610 -15.85 12.69 25.63
N TYR A 611 -14.70 13.35 25.83
CA TYR A 611 -13.52 12.82 26.51
C TYR A 611 -13.48 13.17 28.01
N THR A 612 -14.50 13.86 28.56
CA THR A 612 -14.57 14.22 29.99
C THR A 612 -15.37 13.22 30.83
N ARG A 613 -15.85 12.11 30.24
CA ARG A 613 -16.58 11.06 30.96
C ARG A 613 -15.78 10.50 32.14
N THR A 614 -16.50 10.05 33.17
CA THR A 614 -15.95 9.48 34.42
C THR A 614 -16.60 8.14 34.76
N PHE A 615 -15.99 7.33 35.63
CA PHE A 615 -16.61 6.09 36.13
C PHE A 615 -17.74 6.36 37.15
N LEU A 616 -17.79 7.57 37.71
CA LEU A 616 -18.66 7.93 38.83
C LEU A 616 -20.02 8.49 38.38
N ASN A 617 -20.14 9.00 37.16
CA ASN A 617 -21.34 9.71 36.70
C ASN A 617 -21.95 9.12 35.42
N ARG A 618 -22.96 8.26 35.59
CA ARG A 618 -23.74 7.67 34.47
C ARG A 618 -24.51 8.71 33.63
N LYS A 619 -24.72 9.94 34.12
CA LYS A 619 -25.38 11.00 33.33
C LYS A 619 -24.48 11.56 32.22
N MET A 620 -23.17 11.27 32.25
CA MET A 620 -22.20 11.66 31.22
C MET A 620 -22.12 10.66 30.06
N ASP A 621 -22.87 9.55 30.12
CA ASP A 621 -22.97 8.54 29.06
C ASP A 621 -23.92 8.98 27.92
N VAL A 622 -24.32 10.25 27.89
CA VAL A 622 -25.11 10.81 26.79
C VAL A 622 -24.21 11.29 25.64
N VAL A 623 -24.82 11.36 24.47
CA VAL A 623 -24.21 11.78 23.21
C VAL A 623 -23.81 13.26 23.22
N ARG A 624 -24.50 14.11 24.01
CA ARG A 624 -24.13 15.51 24.26
C ARG A 624 -23.63 15.71 25.70
N VAL A 625 -22.32 15.78 25.88
CA VAL A 625 -21.70 16.02 27.20
C VAL A 625 -21.66 17.53 27.49
N PRO A 626 -22.04 17.99 28.70
CA PRO A 626 -21.92 19.40 29.06
C PRO A 626 -20.47 19.87 29.04
N ALA A 627 -20.24 21.11 28.60
CA ALA A 627 -18.91 21.73 28.66
C ALA A 627 -18.54 22.00 30.12
N THR A 628 -17.59 21.24 30.65
CA THR A 628 -16.97 21.42 31.97
C THR A 628 -15.53 21.85 31.79
N HIS A 629 -14.92 22.46 32.82
CA HIS A 629 -13.48 22.67 32.81
C HIS A 629 -12.77 21.31 32.72
N ALA A 630 -11.89 21.16 31.73
CA ALA A 630 -11.01 20.01 31.59
C ALA A 630 -9.65 20.46 31.03
N GLU A 631 -8.58 19.76 31.40
CA GLU A 631 -7.26 19.98 30.81
C GLU A 631 -6.72 18.67 30.24
N PHE A 632 -6.20 18.71 29.01
CA PHE A 632 -5.63 17.55 28.32
C PHE A 632 -4.19 17.87 27.95
N LEU A 633 -3.27 17.02 28.36
CA LEU A 633 -1.87 17.12 27.96
C LEU A 633 -1.60 16.18 26.79
N ILE A 634 -1.36 16.77 25.63
CA ILE A 634 -1.00 16.10 24.38
C ILE A 634 0.52 16.15 24.24
N ASP A 635 1.16 15.01 24.00
CA ASP A 635 2.61 14.98 23.79
C ASP A 635 3.04 15.42 22.39
N ARG A 636 4.35 15.56 22.20
CA ARG A 636 4.94 15.91 20.89
C ARG A 636 4.66 14.86 19.81
N SER A 637 4.29 13.63 20.12
CA SER A 637 3.89 12.65 19.10
C SER A 637 2.45 12.86 18.65
N GLY A 638 1.63 13.50 19.48
CA GLY A 638 0.23 13.82 19.20
C GLY A 638 -0.75 12.92 19.93
N TYR A 639 -0.35 12.27 21.04
CA TYR A 639 -1.27 11.47 21.87
C TYR A 639 -1.71 12.24 23.11
N ILE A 640 -2.95 12.07 23.55
CA ILE A 640 -3.41 12.50 24.89
C ILE A 640 -2.74 11.57 25.92
N ARG A 641 -1.94 12.15 26.82
CA ARG A 641 -1.15 11.40 27.82
C ARG A 641 -1.60 11.62 29.26
N ALA A 642 -2.27 12.73 29.54
CA ALA A 642 -2.89 12.98 30.83
C ALA A 642 -4.14 13.84 30.64
N ARG A 643 -5.08 13.69 31.59
CA ARG A 643 -6.36 14.40 31.61
C ARG A 643 -6.67 14.81 33.03
N TRP A 644 -7.02 16.08 33.23
CA TRP A 644 -7.50 16.58 34.50
C TRP A 644 -8.95 17.04 34.39
N LEU A 645 -9.76 16.58 35.35
CA LEU A 645 -11.13 16.99 35.55
C LEU A 645 -11.24 17.51 36.98
N PRO A 646 -11.65 18.78 37.22
CA PRO A 646 -11.74 19.34 38.57
C PRO A 646 -12.64 18.57 39.53
N GLU A 647 -13.60 17.80 39.01
CA GLU A 647 -14.48 16.94 39.79
C GLU A 647 -13.78 15.67 40.33
N GLU A 648 -12.71 15.20 39.67
CA GLU A 648 -11.98 13.98 40.04
C GLU A 648 -10.68 14.27 40.80
N ASP A 649 -10.03 15.40 40.52
CA ASP A 649 -8.71 15.72 41.04
C ASP A 649 -8.44 17.24 41.06
N ASN A 650 -7.57 17.69 41.98
CA ASN A 650 -7.18 19.10 42.13
C ASN A 650 -5.74 19.39 41.69
N SER A 651 -4.96 18.38 41.27
CA SER A 651 -3.55 18.56 40.87
C SER A 651 -3.37 19.43 39.63
N TRP A 652 -4.42 19.63 38.83
CA TRP A 652 -4.41 20.59 37.73
C TRP A 652 -4.00 21.98 38.19
N SER A 653 -4.46 22.41 39.37
CA SER A 653 -4.18 23.75 39.91
C SER A 653 -2.73 23.93 40.40
N ASP A 654 -1.97 22.84 40.55
CA ASP A 654 -0.56 22.85 40.94
C ASP A 654 0.35 22.88 39.70
N LEU A 655 0.88 24.07 39.39
CA LEU A 655 1.82 24.25 38.27
C LEU A 655 3.09 23.42 38.43
N GLY A 656 3.61 23.22 39.65
CA GLY A 656 4.83 22.45 39.86
C GLY A 656 4.62 20.98 39.49
N PHE A 657 3.43 20.46 39.76
CA PHE A 657 3.05 19.12 39.33
C PHE A 657 2.94 19.01 37.80
N VAL A 658 2.26 19.95 37.13
CA VAL A 658 2.14 19.97 35.66
C VAL A 658 3.52 20.11 34.99
N GLU A 659 4.40 20.99 35.48
CA GLU A 659 5.77 21.14 34.99
C GLU A 659 6.58 19.84 35.16
N THR A 660 6.37 19.10 36.26
CA THR A 660 6.99 17.78 36.45
C THR A 660 6.52 16.77 35.39
N GLN A 661 5.23 16.76 35.04
CA GLN A 661 4.69 15.90 33.98
C GLN A 661 5.31 16.25 32.61
N LEU A 662 5.48 17.54 32.31
CA LEU A 662 6.13 18.00 31.08
C LEU A 662 7.61 17.59 31.01
N GLN A 663 8.34 17.66 32.13
CA GLN A 663 9.72 17.18 32.20
C GLN A 663 9.83 15.68 31.90
N MET A 664 8.84 14.88 32.32
CA MET A 664 8.79 13.46 31.96
C MET A 664 8.62 13.26 30.45
N LEU A 665 7.67 13.96 29.83
CA LEU A 665 7.46 13.91 28.38
C LEU A 665 8.68 14.38 27.58
N ALA A 666 9.36 15.43 28.04
CA ALA A 666 10.57 15.96 27.40
C ALA A 666 11.72 14.94 27.38
N ARG A 667 11.75 13.99 28.33
CA ARG A 667 12.75 12.90 28.39
C ARG A 667 12.37 11.68 27.56
N GLU A 668 11.09 11.48 27.25
CA GLU A 668 10.64 10.35 26.44
C GLU A 668 10.97 10.55 24.95
N PRO A 669 11.54 9.56 24.26
CA PRO A 669 11.69 9.65 22.81
C PRO A 669 10.31 9.77 22.14
N PRO A 670 10.17 10.57 21.07
CA PRO A 670 8.90 10.66 20.36
C PRO A 670 8.53 9.30 19.76
N ALA A 671 7.31 8.86 20.04
CA ALA A 671 6.68 7.76 19.33
C ALA A 671 6.27 8.20 17.91
N PRO A 672 6.08 7.25 16.97
CA PRO A 672 5.41 7.55 15.71
C PRO A 672 4.06 8.24 15.95
N PRO A 673 3.70 9.24 15.13
CA PRO A 673 2.43 9.95 15.29
C PRO A 673 1.23 8.98 15.23
N PRO A 674 0.09 9.32 15.83
CA PRO A 674 -1.11 8.50 15.74
C PRO A 674 -1.45 8.24 14.27
N PRO A 675 -1.73 6.97 13.89
CA PRO A 675 -2.30 6.70 12.58
C PRO A 675 -3.62 7.45 12.43
N GLY A 676 -4.01 7.75 11.20
CA GLY A 676 -5.37 8.24 10.92
C GLY A 676 -6.40 7.26 11.51
N PRO A 677 -7.53 7.75 12.04
CA PRO A 677 -8.52 6.88 12.68
C PRO A 677 -9.18 5.87 11.73
N HIS A 678 -8.99 6.06 10.41
CA HIS A 678 -9.45 5.17 9.35
C HIS A 678 -8.31 4.47 8.62
N ASP A 679 -7.07 4.56 9.12
CA ASP A 679 -5.93 3.84 8.55
C ASP A 679 -5.97 2.37 9.03
N HIS A 680 -5.64 1.43 8.13
CA HIS A 680 -5.81 -0.02 8.34
C HIS A 680 -4.56 -0.85 8.13
#